data_AF-G4WVG4-F1
#
_entry.id   AF-G4WVG4-F1
#
_cell.length_a   1.000
_cell.length_b   1.000
_cell.length_c   1.000
_cell.angle_alpha   90.00
_cell.angle_beta   90.00
_cell.angle_gamma   90.00
#
_symmetry.space_group_name_H-M   'P 1'
#
loop_
_entity.id
_entity.type
_entity.pdbx_description
1 polymer ?
#
loop_
_entity_poly.entity_id
_entity_poly.type
_entity_poly.pdbx_seq_one_letter_code
_entity_poly.pdbx_strand_id
1 'polypeptide(L)'
;MKTVTKFPHQYSVTEDCWIPTSDGIRLAAKLWLPDIAATKRVPAIIEVLPYRKRDIYAPRDAMHHGYFAGHGYAAMRVDIRGSGDSDGYQGVFAMQQEQDDTLEVLKWIAQQPWSDGKVGMFGISWGGFQAIQTAYRAPPELKAIIPCSFAPDRYRYSQVFRGGSLLLRSIRWSSQMFGYKSRAPDPALVGPRWREMWLERLEHDLPQIISALKHQNDGEFWRSRGIQFDKIKCPMYAVSGWADGSYVGAVGESMRELKVPRKALVGPWGHRFAYLGMPGPAIGFLQESLRWFDHWMRGKDTGIMQEPMLTAWMPQGVPAKNYYPESPGRWVAEQVWPSPRIKPKRWALNAGGRLDVPAGKAVAVEWQSPQTLGLDAGELMPWFQHGPSPEMPGDQRADDGKSLCFDSEPLKKALEILGTPAVDVTFSVDRPAAFICIRLCDIAPNGASTRVTYAIHNLTHVNGADKPVKLVPGKRYTLRVSLIDTAYSFLKGHRMRVAVSTTYWPLIWPSPQPVTLALMTGKSTLELPVRPPRKEDKTPPKFKPVEAAPPFAKTALSRGYRNRNVHTDMGTGVTVVQVDDDSGRNRYDDIDLEAQARSTERYSVCDSDPLAATAEVTWSWVFERKDWKIRTESRTHMSCTKRDFVLHASLTAYEGDDKVFERTFDEVIPRNGN
;
A
#
# COMPACT_ATOMS: atom_id res chain seq x y z
N MET A 1 5.88 20.09 10.75
CA MET A 1 4.95 20.64 9.74
C MET A 1 4.39 21.95 10.25
N LYS A 2 4.33 22.99 9.41
CA LYS A 2 3.74 24.29 9.76
C LYS A 2 2.26 24.31 9.41
N THR A 3 1.39 24.62 10.37
CA THR A 3 -0.02 24.92 10.09
C THR A 3 -0.15 26.36 9.59
N VAL A 4 -0.83 26.56 8.47
CA VAL A 4 -1.05 27.88 7.85
C VAL A 4 -2.53 28.23 7.91
N THR A 5 -2.84 29.42 8.43
CA THR A 5 -4.22 29.95 8.56
C THR A 5 -4.48 31.17 7.70
N LYS A 6 -3.43 31.77 7.13
CA LYS A 6 -3.52 32.91 6.21
C LYS A 6 -3.26 32.43 4.79
N PHE A 7 -4.27 32.55 3.95
CA PHE A 7 -4.25 32.11 2.57
C PHE A 7 -4.56 33.28 1.61
N PRO A 8 -4.24 33.16 0.32
CA PRO A 8 -4.67 34.13 -0.69
C PRO A 8 -6.20 34.30 -0.77
N HIS A 9 -6.96 33.26 -0.44
CA HIS A 9 -8.42 33.25 -0.44
C HIS A 9 -8.95 32.74 0.90
N GLN A 10 -10.05 33.34 1.39
CA GLN A 10 -10.88 32.66 2.38
C GLN A 10 -11.68 31.55 1.69
N TYR A 11 -12.20 30.60 2.46
CA TYR A 11 -13.10 29.58 1.94
C TYR A 11 -14.19 29.24 2.95
N SER A 12 -15.35 28.84 2.44
CA SER A 12 -16.41 28.24 3.23
C SER A 12 -16.32 26.72 3.18
N VAL A 13 -16.89 26.06 4.19
CA VAL A 13 -17.00 24.60 4.25
C VAL A 13 -18.48 24.24 4.28
N THR A 14 -18.91 23.44 3.31
CA THR A 14 -20.21 22.78 3.31
C THR A 14 -19.99 21.35 3.76
N GLU A 15 -20.49 21.01 4.95
CA GLU A 15 -20.26 19.71 5.60
C GLU A 15 -20.79 18.53 4.77
N ASP A 16 -21.90 18.75 4.06
CA ASP A 16 -22.54 17.73 3.25
C ASP A 16 -23.19 18.34 2.00
N CYS A 17 -22.83 17.80 0.83
CA CYS A 17 -23.48 18.03 -0.44
C CYS A 17 -23.85 16.69 -1.09
N TRP A 18 -25.06 16.63 -1.64
CA TRP A 18 -25.60 15.43 -2.27
C TRP A 18 -25.38 15.47 -3.78
N ILE A 19 -24.72 14.43 -4.31
CA ILE A 19 -24.48 14.24 -5.72
C ILE A 19 -25.41 13.12 -6.20
N PRO A 20 -26.51 13.44 -6.90
CA PRO A 20 -27.39 12.41 -7.45
C PRO A 20 -26.69 11.67 -8.58
N THR A 21 -26.86 10.35 -8.61
CA THR A 21 -26.43 9.50 -9.73
C THR A 21 -27.60 9.11 -10.61
N SER A 22 -27.31 8.64 -11.81
CA SER A 22 -28.27 8.27 -12.85
C SER A 22 -29.16 7.08 -12.46
N ASP A 23 -28.68 6.23 -11.55
CA ASP A 23 -29.44 5.10 -10.99
C ASP A 23 -30.24 5.46 -9.72
N GLY A 24 -30.30 6.74 -9.36
CA GLY A 24 -31.19 7.27 -8.33
C GLY A 24 -30.65 7.26 -6.90
N ILE A 25 -29.41 6.81 -6.68
CA ILE A 25 -28.76 6.97 -5.38
C ILE A 25 -28.14 8.37 -5.26
N ARG A 26 -27.68 8.72 -4.05
CA ARG A 26 -26.92 9.95 -3.83
C ARG A 26 -25.60 9.65 -3.16
N LEU A 27 -24.53 10.25 -3.67
CA LEU A 27 -23.22 10.24 -3.04
C LEU A 27 -23.08 11.47 -2.14
N ALA A 28 -22.57 11.27 -0.93
CA ALA A 28 -22.29 12.32 0.03
C ALA A 28 -20.89 12.89 -0.20
N ALA A 29 -20.77 14.20 -0.18
CA ALA A 29 -19.49 14.88 -0.34
C ALA A 29 -19.37 16.06 0.63
N LYS A 30 -18.13 16.43 0.96
CA LYS A 30 -17.81 17.65 1.71
C LYS A 30 -17.07 18.60 0.78
N LEU A 31 -17.49 19.86 0.77
CA LEU A 31 -16.99 20.88 -0.15
C LEU A 31 -16.31 22.01 0.62
N TRP A 32 -15.08 22.33 0.23
CA TRP A 32 -14.39 23.56 0.61
C TRP A 32 -14.39 24.49 -0.60
N LEU A 33 -15.15 25.59 -0.54
CA LEU A 33 -15.36 26.50 -1.66
C LEU A 33 -14.66 27.85 -1.40
N PRO A 34 -13.73 28.28 -2.26
CA PRO A 34 -13.02 29.54 -2.06
C PRO A 34 -13.91 30.75 -2.35
N ASP A 35 -13.69 31.86 -1.65
CA ASP A 35 -14.45 33.11 -1.78
C ASP A 35 -14.49 33.66 -3.21
N ILE A 36 -13.39 33.51 -3.96
CA ILE A 36 -13.28 33.93 -5.36
C ILE A 36 -14.29 33.22 -6.28
N ALA A 37 -14.83 32.06 -5.87
CA ALA A 37 -15.88 31.36 -6.61
C ALA A 37 -17.18 32.19 -6.76
N ALA A 38 -17.40 33.19 -5.91
CA ALA A 38 -18.54 34.10 -6.01
C ALA A 38 -18.49 35.03 -7.23
N THR A 39 -17.28 35.33 -7.74
CA THR A 39 -17.09 36.27 -8.85
C THR A 39 -16.43 35.62 -10.08
N LYS A 40 -15.78 34.47 -9.90
CA LYS A 40 -15.08 33.75 -10.97
C LYS A 40 -15.23 32.24 -10.80
N ARG A 41 -15.61 31.56 -11.87
CA ARG A 41 -15.60 30.09 -11.91
C ARG A 41 -14.19 29.54 -11.66
N VAL A 42 -14.09 28.52 -10.80
CA VAL A 42 -12.83 27.92 -10.37
C VAL A 42 -12.75 26.45 -10.74
N PRO A 43 -11.54 25.90 -10.95
CA PRO A 43 -11.36 24.47 -11.11
C PRO A 43 -11.48 23.72 -9.77
N ALA A 44 -11.79 22.43 -9.83
CA ALA A 44 -12.00 21.58 -8.67
C ALA A 44 -10.90 20.53 -8.48
N ILE A 45 -10.50 20.25 -7.23
CA ILE A 45 -9.64 19.11 -6.87
C ILE A 45 -10.45 18.16 -5.98
N ILE A 46 -10.51 16.88 -6.33
CA ILE A 46 -11.29 15.91 -5.57
C ILE A 46 -10.47 14.72 -5.07
N GLU A 47 -10.93 14.17 -3.94
CA GLU A 47 -10.53 12.88 -3.40
C GLU A 47 -11.81 12.02 -3.18
N VAL A 48 -11.80 10.77 -3.66
CA VAL A 48 -12.94 9.84 -3.63
C VAL A 48 -12.56 8.59 -2.83
N LEU A 49 -13.26 8.31 -1.72
CA LEU A 49 -12.82 7.32 -0.72
C LEU A 49 -13.95 6.47 -0.10
N PRO A 50 -13.65 5.25 0.35
CA PRO A 50 -14.52 4.43 1.22
C PRO A 50 -14.33 4.72 2.72
N TYR A 51 -13.89 5.92 3.08
CA TYR A 51 -13.38 6.25 4.42
C TYR A 51 -14.11 7.46 5.02
N ARG A 52 -15.38 7.31 5.44
CA ARG A 52 -16.26 8.32 6.09
C ARG A 52 -15.65 9.74 6.25
N LYS A 53 -16.18 10.76 5.54
CA LYS A 53 -15.62 12.15 5.50
C LYS A 53 -15.54 12.89 6.84
N ARG A 54 -16.31 12.45 7.84
CA ARG A 54 -16.61 13.23 9.05
C ARG A 54 -16.14 12.59 10.36
N ASP A 55 -15.25 11.61 10.30
CA ASP A 55 -14.68 10.97 11.50
C ASP A 55 -13.14 10.90 11.48
N ILE A 56 -12.55 9.71 11.61
CA ILE A 56 -11.11 9.44 11.75
C ILE A 56 -10.26 10.09 10.65
N TYR A 57 -10.83 10.26 9.46
CA TYR A 57 -10.13 10.89 8.33
C TYR A 57 -10.36 12.40 8.22
N ALA A 58 -11.39 12.96 8.88
CA ALA A 58 -11.73 14.38 8.81
C ALA A 58 -10.56 15.32 9.17
N PRO A 59 -9.71 15.03 10.19
CA PRO A 59 -8.53 15.85 10.47
C PRO A 59 -7.58 15.96 9.29
N ARG A 60 -7.34 14.85 8.60
CA ARG A 60 -6.45 14.82 7.43
C ARG A 60 -7.09 15.49 6.22
N ASP A 61 -8.37 15.23 6.00
CA ASP A 61 -9.08 15.74 4.84
C ASP A 61 -9.17 17.28 4.91
N ALA A 62 -9.41 17.86 6.08
CA ALA A 62 -9.38 19.30 6.30
C ALA A 62 -8.00 19.93 6.00
N MET A 63 -6.91 19.25 6.37
CA MET A 63 -5.55 19.77 6.17
C MET A 63 -5.22 20.04 4.69
N HIS A 64 -5.53 19.10 3.78
CA HIS A 64 -5.19 19.28 2.36
C HIS A 64 -6.32 19.92 1.54
N HIS A 65 -7.59 19.64 1.82
CA HIS A 65 -8.70 20.28 1.09
C HIS A 65 -8.79 21.77 1.44
N GLY A 66 -8.64 22.13 2.72
CA GLY A 66 -8.56 23.52 3.15
C GLY A 66 -7.34 24.24 2.56
N TYR A 67 -6.22 23.54 2.37
CA TYR A 67 -5.05 24.11 1.72
C TYR A 67 -5.29 24.41 0.24
N PHE A 68 -5.90 23.48 -0.51
CA PHE A 68 -6.27 23.70 -1.91
C PHE A 68 -7.31 24.82 -2.06
N ALA A 69 -8.32 24.85 -1.17
CA ALA A 69 -9.34 25.90 -1.14
C ALA A 69 -8.74 27.27 -0.84
N GLY A 70 -7.85 27.39 0.15
CA GLY A 70 -7.14 28.64 0.41
C GLY A 70 -6.32 29.17 -0.79
N HIS A 71 -5.97 28.31 -1.75
CA HIS A 71 -5.28 28.67 -2.99
C HIS A 71 -6.22 28.74 -4.22
N GLY A 72 -7.53 28.87 -3.99
CA GLY A 72 -8.54 29.21 -4.99
C GLY A 72 -9.11 28.03 -5.78
N TYR A 73 -8.94 26.78 -5.32
CA TYR A 73 -9.59 25.61 -5.92
C TYR A 73 -10.88 25.28 -5.15
N ALA A 74 -11.94 24.87 -5.83
CA ALA A 74 -12.97 24.10 -5.11
C ALA A 74 -12.35 22.76 -4.71
N ALA A 75 -12.36 22.40 -3.43
CA ALA A 75 -11.81 21.12 -2.98
C ALA A 75 -12.93 20.23 -2.45
N MET A 76 -12.99 18.96 -2.85
CA MET A 76 -14.11 18.08 -2.51
C MET A 76 -13.69 16.68 -2.10
N ARG A 77 -14.21 16.22 -0.96
CA ARG A 77 -14.03 14.86 -0.47
C ARG A 77 -15.36 14.12 -0.69
N VAL A 78 -15.37 13.04 -1.47
CA VAL A 78 -16.57 12.23 -1.78
C VAL A 78 -16.52 10.85 -1.08
N ASP A 79 -17.62 10.45 -0.44
CA ASP A 79 -17.83 9.07 0.02
C ASP A 79 -18.32 8.24 -1.16
N ILE A 80 -17.66 7.12 -1.46
CA ILE A 80 -18.18 6.19 -2.47
C ILE A 80 -19.53 5.60 -2.02
N ARG A 81 -20.28 5.05 -2.97
CA ARG A 81 -21.48 4.26 -2.72
C ARG A 81 -21.29 3.28 -1.56
N GLY A 82 -22.22 3.28 -0.61
CA GLY A 82 -22.18 2.43 0.57
C GLY A 82 -21.14 2.77 1.64
N SER A 83 -20.40 3.88 1.50
CA SER A 83 -19.52 4.41 2.53
C SER A 83 -20.09 5.70 3.12
N GLY A 84 -19.80 5.94 4.40
CA GLY A 84 -20.21 7.17 5.07
C GLY A 84 -21.70 7.42 4.91
N ASP A 85 -22.02 8.59 4.39
CA ASP A 85 -23.40 9.06 4.28
C ASP A 85 -23.99 8.81 2.88
N SER A 86 -23.23 8.26 1.93
CA SER A 86 -23.69 7.93 0.57
C SER A 86 -24.70 6.78 0.56
N ASP A 87 -25.75 6.85 -0.23
CA ASP A 87 -26.75 5.78 -0.37
C ASP A 87 -26.11 4.46 -0.92
N GLY A 88 -26.82 3.33 -0.82
CA GLY A 88 -26.41 2.02 -1.34
C GLY A 88 -25.41 1.24 -0.47
N TYR A 89 -24.77 0.23 -1.07
CA TYR A 89 -23.79 -0.65 -0.44
C TYR A 89 -22.55 -0.85 -1.33
N GLN A 90 -21.42 -1.22 -0.72
CA GLN A 90 -20.15 -1.38 -1.42
C GLN A 90 -19.92 -2.84 -1.86
N GLY A 91 -19.41 -3.01 -3.08
CA GLY A 91 -18.96 -4.30 -3.61
C GLY A 91 -17.55 -4.75 -3.17
N VAL A 92 -17.06 -5.82 -3.81
CA VAL A 92 -15.73 -6.41 -3.60
C VAL A 92 -14.75 -5.94 -4.68
N PHE A 93 -13.54 -5.54 -4.28
CA PHE A 93 -12.42 -5.15 -5.15
C PHE A 93 -12.77 -4.15 -6.30
N ALA A 94 -13.25 -2.95 -5.95
CA ALA A 94 -13.47 -1.82 -6.88
C ALA A 94 -14.18 -2.19 -8.19
N MET A 95 -15.49 -2.44 -8.08
CA MET A 95 -16.34 -2.81 -9.21
C MET A 95 -16.43 -1.69 -10.25
N GLN A 96 -16.87 -2.05 -11.45
CA GLN A 96 -17.16 -1.11 -12.55
C GLN A 96 -18.06 0.06 -12.09
N GLN A 97 -19.08 -0.24 -11.27
CA GLN A 97 -19.99 0.77 -10.69
C GLN A 97 -19.27 1.89 -9.94
N GLU A 98 -18.21 1.58 -9.19
CA GLU A 98 -17.47 2.58 -8.42
C GLU A 98 -16.75 3.58 -9.33
N GLN A 99 -16.31 3.13 -10.51
CA GLN A 99 -15.74 4.02 -11.52
C GLN A 99 -16.83 4.87 -12.18
N ASP A 100 -17.96 4.26 -12.52
CA ASP A 100 -19.08 4.96 -13.17
C ASP A 100 -19.65 6.06 -12.26
N ASP A 101 -19.83 5.77 -10.97
CA ASP A 101 -20.18 6.75 -9.93
C ASP A 101 -19.19 7.94 -9.92
N THR A 102 -17.89 7.66 -10.03
CA THR A 102 -16.86 8.72 -10.06
C THR A 102 -16.94 9.57 -11.33
N LEU A 103 -17.29 8.99 -12.48
CA LEU A 103 -17.52 9.76 -13.71
C LEU A 103 -18.73 10.69 -13.57
N GLU A 104 -19.77 10.27 -12.86
CA GLU A 104 -20.94 11.09 -12.58
C GLU A 104 -20.61 12.25 -11.63
N VAL A 105 -19.77 12.02 -10.62
CA VAL A 105 -19.22 13.09 -9.76
C VAL A 105 -18.50 14.15 -10.59
N LEU A 106 -17.63 13.75 -11.52
CA LEU A 106 -16.90 14.68 -12.39
C LEU A 106 -17.84 15.56 -13.23
N LYS A 107 -18.87 14.95 -13.84
CA LYS A 107 -19.89 15.66 -14.62
C LYS A 107 -20.70 16.62 -13.76
N TRP A 108 -21.14 16.17 -12.59
CA TRP A 108 -21.90 16.99 -11.65
C TRP A 108 -21.10 18.22 -11.23
N ILE A 109 -19.81 18.05 -10.91
CA ILE A 109 -18.89 19.14 -10.59
C ILE A 109 -18.78 20.12 -11.75
N ALA A 110 -18.60 19.64 -12.98
CA ALA A 110 -18.44 20.49 -14.16
C ALA A 110 -19.69 21.35 -14.45
N GLN A 111 -20.87 20.94 -13.97
CA GLN A 111 -22.14 21.64 -14.14
C GLN A 111 -22.44 22.65 -13.03
N GLN A 112 -21.66 22.68 -11.94
CA GLN A 112 -21.92 23.60 -10.84
C GLN A 112 -21.65 25.06 -11.24
N PRO A 113 -22.43 26.04 -10.73
CA PRO A 113 -22.29 27.44 -11.12
C PRO A 113 -20.92 28.04 -10.77
N TRP A 114 -20.27 27.52 -9.73
CA TRP A 114 -18.93 27.90 -9.29
C TRP A 114 -17.79 27.25 -10.10
N SER A 115 -18.08 26.25 -10.93
CA SER A 115 -17.06 25.40 -11.58
C SER A 115 -16.67 25.92 -12.96
N ASP A 116 -15.39 25.87 -13.29
CA ASP A 116 -14.88 26.16 -14.65
C ASP A 116 -14.86 24.91 -15.56
N GLY A 117 -15.40 23.78 -15.08
CA GLY A 117 -15.46 22.52 -15.80
C GLY A 117 -14.20 21.66 -15.72
N LYS A 118 -13.12 22.13 -15.09
CA LYS A 118 -11.87 21.37 -14.95
C LYS A 118 -11.78 20.71 -13.58
N VAL A 119 -11.54 19.40 -13.58
CA VAL A 119 -11.37 18.59 -12.37
C VAL A 119 -9.97 18.00 -12.33
N GLY A 120 -9.33 18.05 -11.17
CA GLY A 120 -8.13 17.30 -10.85
C GLY A 120 -8.44 16.25 -9.78
N MET A 121 -7.77 15.11 -9.82
CA MET A 121 -7.89 14.10 -8.77
C MET A 121 -6.58 13.87 -8.05
N PHE A 122 -6.66 13.70 -6.74
CA PHE A 122 -5.54 13.35 -5.90
C PHE A 122 -6.01 12.35 -4.84
N GLY A 123 -5.09 11.55 -4.31
CA GLY A 123 -5.42 10.66 -3.20
C GLY A 123 -4.37 9.60 -2.98
N ILE A 124 -4.40 8.98 -1.79
CA ILE A 124 -3.51 7.89 -1.42
C ILE A 124 -4.24 6.56 -1.35
N SER A 125 -3.56 5.47 -1.71
CA SER A 125 -4.11 4.12 -1.55
C SER A 125 -5.34 3.94 -2.44
N TRP A 126 -6.50 3.66 -1.83
CA TRP A 126 -7.79 3.67 -2.52
C TRP A 126 -8.07 4.96 -3.31
N GLY A 127 -7.73 6.14 -2.77
CA GLY A 127 -7.87 7.40 -3.51
C GLY A 127 -6.91 7.49 -4.70
N GLY A 128 -5.72 6.90 -4.57
CA GLY A 128 -4.78 6.75 -5.68
C GLY A 128 -5.27 5.78 -6.75
N PHE A 129 -5.93 4.68 -6.34
CA PHE A 129 -6.59 3.74 -7.25
C PHE A 129 -7.72 4.42 -8.01
N GLN A 130 -8.56 5.18 -7.31
CA GLN A 130 -9.65 5.93 -7.90
C GLN A 130 -9.17 6.95 -8.93
N ALA A 131 -8.10 7.69 -8.62
CA ALA A 131 -7.52 8.65 -9.55
C ALA A 131 -7.02 7.98 -10.85
N ILE A 132 -6.29 6.85 -10.76
CA ILE A 132 -5.79 6.16 -11.96
C ILE A 132 -6.89 5.42 -12.72
N GLN A 133 -7.87 4.82 -12.02
CA GLN A 133 -9.03 4.17 -12.62
C GLN A 133 -9.91 5.18 -13.37
N THR A 134 -10.13 6.36 -12.81
CA THR A 134 -10.88 7.43 -13.48
C THR A 134 -10.12 7.96 -14.68
N ALA A 135 -8.80 8.17 -14.56
CA ALA A 135 -7.97 8.60 -15.69
C ALA A 135 -7.96 7.60 -16.86
N TYR A 136 -8.01 6.30 -16.56
CA TYR A 136 -8.14 5.24 -17.57
C TYR A 136 -9.44 5.33 -18.38
N ARG A 137 -10.52 5.84 -17.78
CA ARG A 137 -11.80 6.10 -18.46
C ARG A 137 -11.80 7.37 -19.31
N ALA A 138 -10.73 8.16 -19.24
CA ALA A 138 -10.50 9.38 -20.01
C ALA A 138 -11.69 10.37 -20.08
N PRO A 139 -12.37 10.70 -18.95
CA PRO A 139 -13.43 11.69 -18.96
C PRO A 139 -12.90 13.08 -19.37
N PRO A 140 -13.65 13.85 -20.17
CA PRO A 140 -13.20 15.16 -20.64
C PRO A 140 -13.02 16.17 -19.50
N GLU A 141 -13.69 16.03 -18.37
CA GLU A 141 -13.60 16.92 -17.21
C GLU A 141 -12.25 16.80 -16.49
N LEU A 142 -11.61 15.62 -16.54
CA LEU A 142 -10.38 15.33 -15.79
C LEU A 142 -9.14 15.88 -16.52
N LYS A 143 -8.46 16.83 -15.89
CA LYS A 143 -7.33 17.56 -16.50
C LYS A 143 -5.97 17.16 -15.97
N ALA A 144 -5.87 16.61 -14.75
CA ALA A 144 -4.63 16.12 -14.18
C ALA A 144 -4.87 15.23 -12.96
N ILE A 145 -3.97 14.28 -12.71
CA ILE A 145 -4.02 13.43 -11.51
C ILE A 145 -2.69 13.40 -10.74
N ILE A 146 -2.80 13.20 -9.42
CA ILE A 146 -1.69 12.89 -8.52
C ILE A 146 -2.05 11.63 -7.71
N PRO A 147 -1.88 10.42 -8.28
CA PRO A 147 -2.13 9.18 -7.54
C PRO A 147 -0.92 8.88 -6.64
N CYS A 148 -1.19 8.75 -5.33
CA CYS A 148 -0.21 8.36 -4.33
C CYS A 148 -0.41 6.90 -3.92
N SER A 149 0.66 6.10 -3.83
CA SER A 149 0.62 4.69 -3.39
C SER A 149 -0.51 3.89 -4.05
N PHE A 150 -0.48 3.84 -5.38
CA PHE A 150 -1.56 3.33 -6.22
C PHE A 150 -1.18 2.01 -6.92
N ALA A 151 -2.18 1.34 -7.51
CA ALA A 151 -2.03 0.06 -8.20
C ALA A 151 -2.74 0.13 -9.57
N PRO A 152 -2.01 0.12 -10.69
CA PRO A 152 -2.59 -0.04 -12.03
C PRO A 152 -3.12 -1.46 -12.25
N ASP A 153 -2.64 -2.41 -11.45
CA ASP A 153 -3.04 -3.80 -11.44
C ASP A 153 -3.05 -4.29 -9.99
N ARG A 154 -4.22 -4.71 -9.51
CA ARG A 154 -4.39 -5.17 -8.14
C ARG A 154 -3.76 -6.54 -7.90
N TYR A 155 -3.60 -7.42 -8.89
CA TYR A 155 -2.95 -8.71 -8.64
C TYR A 155 -1.46 -8.53 -8.31
N ARG A 156 -0.77 -7.66 -9.07
CA ARG A 156 0.68 -7.43 -8.92
C ARG A 156 1.04 -6.45 -7.81
N TYR A 157 0.23 -5.41 -7.60
CA TYR A 157 0.57 -4.27 -6.73
C TYR A 157 -0.37 -4.06 -5.54
N SER A 158 -1.34 -4.95 -5.28
CA SER A 158 -2.19 -4.83 -4.08
C SER A 158 -1.65 -5.57 -2.86
N GLN A 159 -2.45 -5.58 -1.79
CA GLN A 159 -2.17 -6.19 -0.49
C GLN A 159 -2.53 -7.68 -0.42
N VAL A 160 -3.02 -8.26 -1.53
CA VAL A 160 -3.61 -9.61 -1.56
C VAL A 160 -2.57 -10.66 -1.92
N PHE A 161 -1.94 -10.51 -3.08
CA PHE A 161 -0.94 -11.43 -3.61
C PHE A 161 0.37 -10.70 -3.92
N ARG A 162 1.49 -11.40 -3.76
CA ARG A 162 2.79 -10.95 -4.26
C ARG A 162 3.52 -12.12 -4.89
N GLY A 163 3.90 -11.97 -6.17
CA GLY A 163 4.55 -13.03 -6.94
C GLY A 163 3.76 -14.34 -6.97
N GLY A 164 2.42 -14.27 -6.89
CA GLY A 164 1.53 -15.45 -6.82
C GLY A 164 1.37 -16.07 -5.43
N SER A 165 2.04 -15.53 -4.40
CA SER A 165 1.91 -15.97 -3.00
C SER A 165 0.85 -15.17 -2.25
N LEU A 166 0.01 -15.82 -1.46
CA LEU A 166 -0.98 -15.20 -0.58
C LEU A 166 -0.27 -14.48 0.57
N LEU A 167 -0.49 -13.18 0.70
CA LEU A 167 0.05 -12.38 1.80
C LEU A 167 -0.82 -12.58 3.05
N LEU A 168 -0.24 -12.63 4.26
CA LEU A 168 -1.05 -12.50 5.49
C LEU A 168 -1.68 -11.09 5.58
N ARG A 169 -1.07 -10.12 4.90
CA ARG A 169 -1.68 -8.81 4.66
C ARG A 169 -3.06 -8.91 4.00
N SER A 170 -3.34 -9.97 3.25
CA SER A 170 -4.62 -10.19 2.57
C SER A 170 -5.76 -10.35 3.58
N ILE A 171 -5.61 -11.21 4.59
CA ILE A 171 -6.61 -11.37 5.64
C ILE A 171 -6.71 -10.10 6.51
N ARG A 172 -5.57 -9.49 6.85
CA ARG A 172 -5.52 -8.22 7.59
C ARG A 172 -6.36 -7.13 6.93
N TRP A 173 -6.05 -6.83 5.67
CA TRP A 173 -6.71 -5.78 4.91
C TRP A 173 -8.17 -6.11 4.62
N SER A 174 -8.47 -7.38 4.32
CA SER A 174 -9.85 -7.81 4.07
C SER A 174 -10.74 -7.66 5.30
N SER A 175 -10.22 -7.99 6.49
CA SER A 175 -10.92 -7.85 7.76
C SER A 175 -11.08 -6.39 8.15
N GLN A 176 -10.08 -5.55 7.84
CA GLN A 176 -10.19 -4.11 7.97
C GLN A 176 -11.31 -3.54 7.09
N MET A 177 -11.38 -3.94 5.81
CA MET A 177 -12.46 -3.51 4.92
C MET A 177 -13.82 -4.02 5.38
N PHE A 178 -13.90 -5.21 5.97
CA PHE A 178 -15.12 -5.75 6.57
C PHE A 178 -15.57 -4.88 7.74
N GLY A 179 -14.68 -4.54 8.68
CA GLY A 179 -14.99 -3.58 9.75
C GLY A 179 -15.25 -2.14 9.25
N TYR A 180 -14.66 -1.71 8.13
CA TYR A 180 -14.90 -0.37 7.59
C TYR A 180 -16.28 -0.24 6.95
N LYS A 181 -16.78 -1.30 6.31
CA LYS A 181 -18.09 -1.34 5.66
C LYS A 181 -19.25 -1.50 6.66
N SER A 182 -18.98 -1.99 7.86
CA SER A 182 -19.98 -2.11 8.93
C SER A 182 -20.40 -0.80 9.59
N ARG A 183 -19.72 0.32 9.30
CA ARG A 183 -19.99 1.62 9.96
C ARG A 183 -21.26 2.27 9.41
N ALA A 184 -22.17 2.66 10.31
CA ALA A 184 -23.44 3.28 9.92
C ALA A 184 -23.25 4.66 9.26
N PRO A 185 -24.18 5.11 8.40
CA PRO A 185 -24.35 6.52 8.09
C PRO A 185 -24.64 7.34 9.34
N ASP A 186 -24.34 8.63 9.31
CA ASP A 186 -24.60 9.48 10.46
C ASP A 186 -26.03 10.07 10.45
N PRO A 187 -26.82 9.88 11.53
CA PRO A 187 -28.22 10.31 11.58
C PRO A 187 -28.42 11.82 11.49
N ALA A 188 -27.41 12.64 11.80
CA ALA A 188 -27.51 14.10 11.66
C ALA A 188 -27.54 14.56 10.18
N LEU A 189 -27.15 13.71 9.23
CA LEU A 189 -27.18 14.04 7.79
C LEU A 189 -28.28 13.29 7.05
N VAL A 190 -28.42 11.98 7.29
CA VAL A 190 -29.40 11.16 6.55
C VAL A 190 -30.75 11.02 7.27
N GLY A 191 -30.88 11.60 8.47
CA GLY A 191 -32.11 11.59 9.26
C GLY A 191 -32.53 10.16 9.64
N PRO A 192 -33.83 9.88 9.79
CA PRO A 192 -34.33 8.60 10.30
C PRO A 192 -33.98 7.38 9.41
N ARG A 193 -33.59 7.61 8.15
CA ARG A 193 -33.18 6.54 7.22
C ARG A 193 -31.84 5.89 7.58
N TRP A 194 -31.05 6.49 8.49
CA TRP A 194 -29.72 5.99 8.85
C TRP A 194 -29.72 4.51 9.22
N ARG A 195 -30.76 4.07 9.96
CA ARG A 195 -30.86 2.71 10.50
C ARG A 195 -31.16 1.69 9.41
N GLU A 196 -32.11 2.01 8.52
CA GLU A 196 -32.43 1.17 7.36
C GLU A 196 -31.22 1.01 6.45
N MET A 197 -30.58 2.12 6.07
CA MET A 197 -29.36 2.13 5.27
C MET A 197 -28.23 1.32 5.92
N TRP A 198 -28.09 1.43 7.24
CA TRP A 198 -27.07 0.69 7.97
C TRP A 198 -27.31 -0.82 7.94
N LEU A 199 -28.53 -1.27 8.26
CA LEU A 199 -28.87 -2.70 8.24
C LEU A 199 -28.77 -3.29 6.83
N GLU A 200 -29.19 -2.55 5.80
CA GLU A 200 -29.03 -2.97 4.40
C GLU A 200 -27.55 -3.19 4.04
N ARG A 201 -26.65 -2.28 4.46
CA ARG A 201 -25.21 -2.43 4.23
C ARG A 201 -24.64 -3.64 4.94
N LEU A 202 -25.03 -3.88 6.20
CA LEU A 202 -24.58 -5.05 6.97
C LEU A 202 -25.01 -6.36 6.29
N GLU A 203 -26.23 -6.41 5.74
CA GLU A 203 -26.75 -7.56 4.99
C GLU A 203 -25.99 -7.81 3.68
N HIS A 204 -25.39 -6.78 3.08
CA HIS A 204 -24.60 -6.90 1.85
C HIS A 204 -23.09 -6.92 2.09
N ASP A 205 -22.63 -6.87 3.35
CA ASP A 205 -21.22 -6.81 3.66
C ASP A 205 -20.54 -8.18 3.53
N LEU A 206 -19.74 -8.35 2.47
CA LEU A 206 -18.96 -9.55 2.21
C LEU A 206 -17.48 -9.38 2.59
N PRO A 207 -16.88 -10.33 3.34
CA PRO A 207 -15.44 -10.35 3.59
C PRO A 207 -14.63 -10.45 2.29
N GLN A 208 -13.76 -9.47 2.01
CA GLN A 208 -12.96 -9.42 0.77
C GLN A 208 -12.07 -10.66 0.60
N ILE A 209 -11.68 -11.30 1.71
CA ILE A 209 -10.80 -12.48 1.73
C ILE A 209 -11.44 -13.68 1.04
N ILE A 210 -12.77 -13.85 1.13
CA ILE A 210 -13.48 -14.94 0.44
C ILE A 210 -13.27 -14.82 -1.08
N SER A 211 -13.45 -13.60 -1.62
CA SER A 211 -13.23 -13.37 -3.04
C SER A 211 -11.76 -13.50 -3.43
N ALA A 212 -10.83 -13.06 -2.59
CA ALA A 212 -9.40 -13.23 -2.85
C ALA A 212 -9.02 -14.72 -2.95
N LEU A 213 -9.47 -15.55 -2.01
CA LEU A 213 -9.19 -16.99 -1.99
C LEU A 213 -9.87 -17.74 -3.14
N LYS A 214 -11.04 -17.29 -3.61
CA LYS A 214 -11.69 -17.84 -4.80
C LYS A 214 -10.95 -17.47 -6.11
N HIS A 215 -10.09 -16.45 -6.09
CA HIS A 215 -9.37 -15.94 -7.26
C HIS A 215 -7.85 -15.84 -7.02
N GLN A 216 -7.20 -16.96 -6.71
CA GLN A 216 -5.77 -17.02 -6.35
C GLN A 216 -4.78 -16.66 -7.48
N ASN A 217 -5.24 -16.71 -8.74
CA ASN A 217 -4.39 -16.54 -9.93
C ASN A 217 -4.74 -15.24 -10.66
N ASP A 218 -3.84 -14.77 -11.53
CA ASP A 218 -4.06 -13.60 -12.41
C ASP A 218 -5.05 -13.89 -13.55
N GLY A 219 -6.27 -14.29 -13.20
CA GLY A 219 -7.34 -14.59 -14.14
C GLY A 219 -8.17 -13.37 -14.55
N GLU A 220 -9.27 -13.62 -15.26
CA GLU A 220 -10.20 -12.58 -15.74
C GLU A 220 -10.69 -11.65 -14.62
N PHE A 221 -10.91 -12.18 -13.41
CA PHE A 221 -11.29 -11.40 -12.23
C PHE A 221 -10.34 -10.21 -11.97
N TRP A 222 -9.03 -10.42 -12.01
CA TRP A 222 -8.07 -9.34 -11.79
C TRP A 222 -7.82 -8.52 -13.05
N ARG A 223 -7.69 -9.19 -14.20
CA ARG A 223 -7.39 -8.54 -15.48
C ARG A 223 -8.47 -7.57 -15.93
N SER A 224 -9.74 -7.89 -15.71
CA SER A 224 -10.88 -6.99 -15.99
C SER A 224 -10.84 -5.68 -15.20
N ARG A 225 -10.04 -5.61 -14.12
CA ARG A 225 -9.86 -4.45 -13.24
C ARG A 225 -8.51 -3.75 -13.45
N GLY A 226 -7.69 -4.24 -14.39
CA GLY A 226 -6.39 -3.67 -14.72
C GLY A 226 -6.49 -2.42 -15.60
N ILE A 227 -5.47 -1.58 -15.52
CA ILE A 227 -5.37 -0.33 -16.28
C ILE A 227 -4.53 -0.53 -17.54
N GLN A 228 -5.04 -0.05 -18.67
CA GLN A 228 -4.26 0.09 -19.91
C GLN A 228 -3.79 1.54 -20.04
N PHE A 229 -2.48 1.76 -19.89
CA PHE A 229 -1.90 3.10 -19.78
C PHE A 229 -2.09 3.98 -21.03
N ASP A 230 -2.28 3.41 -22.21
CA ASP A 230 -2.50 4.11 -23.48
C ASP A 230 -3.87 4.80 -23.58
N LYS A 231 -4.85 4.36 -22.78
CA LYS A 231 -6.15 5.02 -22.66
C LYS A 231 -6.11 6.28 -21.80
N ILE A 232 -5.13 6.42 -20.91
CA ILE A 232 -4.98 7.62 -20.08
C ILE A 232 -4.60 8.81 -20.96
N LYS A 233 -5.40 9.88 -20.92
CA LYS A 233 -5.20 11.10 -21.72
C LYS A 233 -4.77 12.33 -20.90
N CYS A 234 -5.05 12.34 -19.60
CA CYS A 234 -4.64 13.45 -18.73
C CYS A 234 -3.21 13.25 -18.19
N PRO A 235 -2.46 14.34 -17.96
CA PRO A 235 -1.20 14.34 -17.22
C PRO A 235 -1.26 13.61 -15.87
N MET A 236 -0.17 12.92 -15.52
CA MET A 236 -0.05 12.17 -14.26
C MET A 236 1.23 12.47 -13.47
N TYR A 237 1.10 12.81 -12.18
CA TYR A 237 2.22 12.89 -11.23
C TYR A 237 2.16 11.72 -10.24
N ALA A 238 2.90 10.66 -10.51
CA ALA A 238 2.91 9.43 -9.72
C ALA A 238 3.75 9.59 -8.43
N VAL A 239 3.19 9.22 -7.27
CA VAL A 239 3.88 9.39 -5.98
C VAL A 239 3.85 8.09 -5.17
N SER A 240 4.96 7.72 -4.54
CA SER A 240 5.02 6.60 -3.57
C SER A 240 6.19 6.80 -2.61
N GLY A 241 6.44 5.83 -1.72
CA GLY A 241 7.67 5.75 -0.93
C GLY A 241 8.33 4.38 -0.99
N TRP A 242 9.63 4.31 -0.73
CA TRP A 242 10.41 3.07 -0.76
C TRP A 242 10.00 2.06 0.31
N ALA A 243 9.55 2.53 1.47
CA ALA A 243 9.07 1.64 2.51
C ALA A 243 7.66 1.09 2.20
N ASP A 244 6.92 1.73 1.29
CA ASP A 244 5.62 1.25 0.80
C ASP A 244 5.78 0.18 -0.30
N GLY A 245 6.25 -1.00 0.11
CA GLY A 245 6.67 -2.09 -0.76
C GLY A 245 5.56 -2.67 -1.65
N SER A 246 4.28 -2.40 -1.35
CA SER A 246 3.17 -2.80 -2.22
C SER A 246 3.18 -2.03 -3.54
N TYR A 247 3.24 -0.70 -3.46
CA TYR A 247 2.85 0.18 -4.55
C TYR A 247 4.02 0.82 -5.28
N VAL A 248 5.21 0.85 -4.69
CA VAL A 248 6.33 1.63 -5.27
C VAL A 248 6.70 1.24 -6.70
N GLY A 249 6.59 -0.04 -7.06
CA GLY A 249 6.87 -0.50 -8.42
C GLY A 249 5.90 0.03 -9.49
N ALA A 250 4.69 0.43 -9.11
CA ALA A 250 3.71 1.03 -10.02
C ALA A 250 4.18 2.40 -10.55
N VAL A 251 4.99 3.13 -9.78
CA VAL A 251 5.56 4.42 -10.19
C VAL A 251 6.51 4.21 -11.37
N GLY A 252 7.45 3.28 -11.23
CA GLY A 252 8.43 2.95 -12.27
C GLY A 252 7.76 2.42 -13.54
N GLU A 253 6.73 1.57 -13.40
CA GLU A 253 5.92 1.08 -14.53
C GLU A 253 5.16 2.22 -15.24
N SER A 254 4.47 3.08 -14.50
CA SER A 254 3.73 4.22 -15.08
C SER A 254 4.64 5.15 -15.87
N MET A 255 5.86 5.42 -15.36
CA MET A 255 6.85 6.24 -16.06
C MET A 255 7.47 5.55 -17.27
N ARG A 256 7.30 4.24 -17.45
CA ARG A 256 7.63 3.55 -18.72
C ARG A 256 6.47 3.64 -19.71
N GLU A 257 5.28 3.25 -19.27
CA GLU A 257 4.16 2.91 -20.17
C GLU A 257 3.33 4.12 -20.65
N LEU A 258 3.13 5.15 -19.82
CA LEU A 258 2.38 6.35 -20.18
C LEU A 258 2.97 7.10 -21.40
N LYS A 259 2.12 7.75 -22.20
CA LYS A 259 2.56 8.60 -23.33
C LYS A 259 2.17 10.07 -23.17
N VAL A 260 1.48 10.38 -22.07
CA VAL A 260 1.07 11.72 -21.67
C VAL A 260 2.18 12.39 -20.85
N PRO A 261 2.12 13.73 -20.67
CA PRO A 261 2.99 14.43 -19.73
C PRO A 261 2.95 13.77 -18.35
N ARG A 262 4.12 13.44 -17.80
CA ARG A 262 4.22 12.62 -16.60
C ARG A 262 5.44 12.96 -15.75
N LYS A 263 5.28 12.86 -14.44
CA LYS A 263 6.34 12.98 -13.43
C LYS A 263 6.20 11.91 -12.35
N ALA A 264 7.27 11.65 -11.63
CA ALA A 264 7.32 10.72 -10.52
C ALA A 264 8.11 11.28 -9.33
N LEU A 265 7.61 10.98 -8.13
CA LEU A 265 8.24 11.31 -6.87
C LEU A 265 8.23 10.09 -5.94
N VAL A 266 9.41 9.64 -5.51
CA VAL A 266 9.52 8.52 -4.56
C VAL A 266 10.36 8.93 -3.36
N GLY A 267 9.75 9.04 -2.18
CA GLY A 267 10.44 9.36 -0.94
C GLY A 267 10.84 8.12 -0.12
N PRO A 268 11.41 8.29 1.08
CA PRO A 268 11.67 7.17 2.00
C PRO A 268 10.42 6.64 2.71
N TRP A 269 9.25 7.22 2.42
CA TRP A 269 8.04 7.07 3.20
C TRP A 269 7.46 5.65 3.16
N GLY A 270 6.76 5.27 4.23
CA GLY A 270 5.79 4.19 4.22
C GLY A 270 4.46 4.64 3.60
N HIS A 271 3.35 4.06 4.05
CA HIS A 271 2.04 4.30 3.46
C HIS A 271 1.40 5.63 3.93
N ARG A 272 2.04 6.74 3.58
CA ARG A 272 1.69 8.10 3.99
C ARG A 272 1.83 9.08 2.83
N PHE A 273 1.03 10.15 2.86
CA PHE A 273 1.28 11.29 1.98
C PHE A 273 2.65 11.90 2.31
N ALA A 274 3.32 12.44 1.29
CA ALA A 274 4.67 12.97 1.40
C ALA A 274 4.82 14.16 2.38
N TYR A 275 3.74 14.90 2.67
CA TYR A 275 3.73 15.96 3.71
C TYR A 275 3.60 15.40 5.14
N LEU A 276 3.13 14.16 5.30
CA LEU A 276 3.11 13.40 6.55
C LEU A 276 4.23 12.34 6.59
N GLY A 277 5.22 12.48 5.69
CA GLY A 277 6.19 11.46 5.36
C GLY A 277 6.89 10.86 6.58
N MET A 278 6.75 9.53 6.72
CA MET A 278 7.37 8.76 7.79
C MET A 278 7.94 7.44 7.20
N PRO A 279 9.24 7.12 7.40
CA PRO A 279 10.25 8.01 7.97
C PRO A 279 10.41 9.28 7.14
N GLY A 280 10.92 10.34 7.75
CA GLY A 280 11.26 11.58 7.06
C GLY A 280 12.42 11.42 6.07
N PRO A 281 12.73 12.48 5.29
CA PRO A 281 12.12 13.79 5.41
C PRO A 281 10.72 13.85 4.79
N ALA A 282 9.79 14.51 5.50
CA ALA A 282 8.57 15.01 4.90
C ALA A 282 8.89 16.26 4.06
N ILE A 283 8.10 16.50 3.01
CA ILE A 283 8.31 17.62 2.08
C ILE A 283 7.07 18.50 1.94
N GLY A 284 7.23 19.71 1.38
CA GLY A 284 6.14 20.58 0.95
C GLY A 284 5.31 20.00 -0.21
N PHE A 285 4.67 18.87 0.01
CA PHE A 285 3.95 18.12 -1.02
C PHE A 285 2.68 18.83 -1.51
N LEU A 286 1.98 19.55 -0.63
CA LEU A 286 0.80 20.32 -1.03
C LEU A 286 1.18 21.49 -1.94
N GLN A 287 2.36 22.10 -1.72
CA GLN A 287 2.93 23.09 -2.61
C GLN A 287 3.26 22.50 -3.99
N GLU A 288 3.89 21.33 -4.03
CA GLU A 288 4.16 20.63 -5.31
C GLU A 288 2.87 20.23 -6.03
N SER A 289 1.86 19.79 -5.29
CA SER A 289 0.54 19.47 -5.82
C SER A 289 -0.12 20.70 -6.45
N LEU A 290 -0.05 21.86 -5.78
CA LEU A 290 -0.53 23.13 -6.35
C LEU A 290 0.23 23.52 -7.62
N ARG A 291 1.56 23.36 -7.66
CA ARG A 291 2.35 23.67 -8.87
C ARG A 291 1.91 22.82 -10.06
N TRP A 292 1.60 21.55 -9.82
CA TRP A 292 1.10 20.63 -10.83
C TRP A 292 -0.29 21.00 -11.33
N PHE A 293 -1.24 21.22 -10.42
CA PHE A 293 -2.60 21.60 -10.81
C PHE A 293 -2.66 23.01 -11.41
N ASP A 294 -1.89 23.98 -10.92
CA ASP A 294 -1.82 25.33 -11.49
C ASP A 294 -1.32 25.29 -12.94
N HIS A 295 -0.39 24.39 -13.25
CA HIS A 295 0.09 24.19 -14.61
C HIS A 295 -1.01 23.64 -15.54
N TRP A 296 -1.62 22.52 -15.15
CA TRP A 296 -2.55 21.80 -16.04
C TRP A 296 -3.98 22.35 -16.06
N MET A 297 -4.43 22.99 -14.99
CA MET A 297 -5.83 23.44 -14.82
C MET A 297 -5.97 24.96 -14.93
N ARG A 298 -4.90 25.72 -14.64
CA ARG A 298 -4.90 27.18 -14.72
C ARG A 298 -3.94 27.77 -15.75
N GLY A 299 -3.19 26.92 -16.47
CA GLY A 299 -2.27 27.36 -17.53
C GLY A 299 -1.10 28.21 -17.01
N LYS A 300 -0.74 28.11 -15.73
CA LYS A 300 0.39 28.85 -15.18
C LYS A 300 1.71 28.14 -15.53
N ASP A 301 2.72 28.90 -15.93
CA ASP A 301 4.08 28.37 -15.98
C ASP A 301 4.65 28.27 -14.56
N THR A 302 4.69 27.04 -14.02
CA THR A 302 5.19 26.77 -12.66
C THR A 302 6.60 26.20 -12.66
N GLY A 303 7.25 26.06 -13.83
CA GLY A 303 8.55 25.42 -13.96
C GLY A 303 8.55 23.90 -13.77
N ILE A 304 7.40 23.28 -13.46
CA ILE A 304 7.36 21.87 -13.01
C ILE A 304 7.71 20.87 -14.12
N MET A 305 7.46 21.23 -15.39
CA MET A 305 7.75 20.36 -16.53
C MET A 305 9.19 20.47 -17.04
N GLN A 306 9.93 21.50 -16.62
CA GLN A 306 11.36 21.68 -16.90
C GLN A 306 12.23 20.90 -15.91
N GLU A 307 11.65 20.45 -14.80
CA GLU A 307 12.30 19.60 -13.81
C GLU A 307 12.35 18.11 -14.26
N PRO A 308 13.28 17.31 -13.71
CA PRO A 308 13.41 15.89 -14.04
C PRO A 308 12.10 15.09 -13.95
N MET A 309 11.98 14.08 -14.81
CA MET A 309 10.83 13.17 -14.83
C MET A 309 10.68 12.40 -13.51
N LEU A 310 11.78 11.86 -12.97
CA LEU A 310 11.78 11.12 -11.70
C LEU A 310 12.64 11.85 -10.68
N THR A 311 12.07 12.15 -9.51
CA THR A 311 12.80 12.53 -8.30
C THR A 311 12.65 11.44 -7.25
N ALA A 312 13.75 10.96 -6.69
CA ALA A 312 13.81 9.82 -5.80
C ALA A 312 14.69 10.11 -4.58
N TRP A 313 14.28 9.66 -3.40
CA TRP A 313 15.16 9.61 -2.25
C TRP A 313 16.18 8.49 -2.47
N MET A 314 17.45 8.71 -2.15
CA MET A 314 18.50 7.70 -2.14
C MET A 314 18.84 7.43 -0.67
N PRO A 315 18.23 6.42 -0.04
CA PRO A 315 18.64 5.97 1.28
C PRO A 315 20.11 5.55 1.26
N GLN A 316 20.82 5.82 2.35
CA GLN A 316 22.16 5.27 2.57
C GLN A 316 22.14 4.14 3.59
N GLY A 317 23.17 3.30 3.56
CA GLY A 317 23.41 2.27 4.56
C GLY A 317 23.29 2.80 5.99
N VAL A 318 22.34 2.26 6.75
CA VAL A 318 22.15 2.53 8.18
C VAL A 318 21.92 1.22 8.94
N PRO A 319 22.31 1.13 10.22
CA PRO A 319 22.01 -0.04 11.04
C PRO A 319 20.50 -0.27 11.12
N ALA A 320 20.05 -1.50 10.86
CA ALA A 320 18.65 -1.91 10.89
C ALA A 320 17.96 -1.60 12.24
N LYS A 321 16.74 -1.07 12.17
CA LYS A 321 15.85 -0.77 13.29
C LYS A 321 14.41 -0.88 12.80
N ASN A 322 13.54 -1.37 13.66
CA ASN A 322 12.12 -1.51 13.36
C ASN A 322 11.39 -0.15 13.24
N TYR A 323 12.06 0.95 13.60
CA TYR A 323 11.56 2.32 13.44
C TYR A 323 12.70 3.32 13.35
N TYR A 324 12.54 4.33 12.48
CA TYR A 324 13.37 5.53 12.44
C TYR A 324 12.49 6.75 12.20
N PRO A 325 12.73 7.89 12.87
CA PRO A 325 12.01 9.12 12.58
C PRO A 325 12.39 9.69 11.20
N GLU A 326 13.64 9.53 10.77
CA GLU A 326 14.15 9.98 9.47
C GLU A 326 15.00 8.89 8.83
N SER A 327 14.95 8.81 7.50
CA SER A 327 15.80 7.95 6.67
C SER A 327 16.99 8.77 6.20
N PRO A 328 18.23 8.47 6.63
CA PRO A 328 19.41 9.16 6.11
C PRO A 328 19.59 8.91 4.62
N GLY A 329 19.97 9.95 3.89
CA GLY A 329 20.05 9.88 2.43
C GLY A 329 20.02 11.27 1.79
N ARG A 330 19.69 11.30 0.50
CA ARG A 330 19.54 12.54 -0.27
C ARG A 330 18.59 12.37 -1.44
N TRP A 331 18.04 13.46 -1.95
CA TRP A 331 17.30 13.43 -3.21
C TRP A 331 18.25 13.25 -4.41
N VAL A 332 17.88 12.38 -5.33
CA VAL A 332 18.49 12.19 -6.65
C VAL A 332 17.39 12.34 -7.72
N ALA A 333 17.79 12.52 -8.97
CA ALA A 333 16.82 12.69 -10.04
C ALA A 333 17.29 12.12 -11.38
N GLU A 334 16.34 11.76 -12.24
CA GLU A 334 16.55 11.25 -13.59
C GLU A 334 15.67 12.01 -14.59
N GLN A 335 16.28 12.50 -15.67
CA GLN A 335 15.58 13.32 -16.67
C GLN A 335 14.53 12.54 -17.45
N VAL A 336 14.81 11.25 -17.67
CA VAL A 336 13.92 10.30 -18.35
C VAL A 336 13.92 9.00 -17.58
N TRP A 337 12.82 8.26 -17.65
CA TRP A 337 12.70 6.93 -17.08
C TRP A 337 12.15 5.95 -18.13
N PRO A 338 12.75 4.75 -18.30
CA PRO A 338 13.96 4.25 -17.65
C PRO A 338 15.18 5.10 -18.03
N SER A 339 16.07 5.33 -17.08
CA SER A 339 17.24 6.18 -17.34
C SER A 339 18.32 5.39 -18.08
N PRO A 340 18.80 5.85 -19.26
CA PRO A 340 19.76 5.11 -20.08
C PRO A 340 21.15 4.97 -19.44
N ARG A 341 21.46 5.81 -18.44
CA ARG A 341 22.73 5.76 -17.67
C ARG A 341 22.74 4.69 -16.59
N ILE A 342 21.58 4.18 -16.18
CA ILE A 342 21.47 3.11 -15.19
C ILE A 342 21.72 1.80 -15.93
N LYS A 343 22.79 1.09 -15.55
CA LYS A 343 23.25 -0.10 -16.27
C LYS A 343 23.14 -1.34 -15.38
N PRO A 344 22.70 -2.48 -15.94
CA PRO A 344 22.70 -3.73 -15.19
C PRO A 344 24.16 -4.14 -14.91
N LYS A 345 24.41 -4.57 -13.68
CA LYS A 345 25.65 -5.24 -13.29
C LYS A 345 25.32 -6.57 -12.64
N ARG A 346 26.07 -7.62 -12.98
CA ARG A 346 25.77 -9.00 -12.59
C ARG A 346 26.83 -9.59 -11.67
N TRP A 347 26.39 -10.42 -10.73
CA TRP A 347 27.20 -11.23 -9.85
C TRP A 347 26.65 -12.67 -9.83
N ALA A 348 27.54 -13.65 -9.87
CA ALA A 348 27.14 -15.05 -9.77
C ALA A 348 26.95 -15.43 -8.29
N LEU A 349 25.91 -16.22 -8.00
CA LEU A 349 25.75 -16.90 -6.72
C LEU A 349 26.61 -18.17 -6.79
N ASN A 350 27.79 -18.14 -6.19
CA ASN A 350 28.81 -19.18 -6.29
C ASN A 350 28.85 -20.08 -5.04
N ALA A 351 29.34 -21.30 -5.23
CA ALA A 351 29.49 -22.27 -4.15
C ALA A 351 30.38 -21.73 -3.01
N GLY A 352 30.08 -22.15 -1.78
CA GLY A 352 30.71 -21.59 -0.57
C GLY A 352 30.14 -20.23 -0.14
N GLY A 353 28.93 -19.88 -0.58
CA GLY A 353 28.24 -18.65 -0.17
C GLY A 353 28.87 -17.37 -0.70
N ARG A 354 29.49 -17.41 -1.89
CA ARG A 354 30.14 -16.24 -2.49
C ARG A 354 29.26 -15.56 -3.53
N LEU A 355 29.28 -14.22 -3.56
CA LEU A 355 28.62 -13.38 -4.55
C LEU A 355 29.69 -12.57 -5.31
N ASP A 356 30.24 -13.16 -6.37
CA ASP A 356 31.39 -12.62 -7.10
C ASP A 356 31.34 -12.94 -8.61
N VAL A 357 32.38 -12.52 -9.33
CA VAL A 357 32.58 -12.78 -10.76
C VAL A 357 34.02 -13.28 -10.98
N PRO A 358 34.27 -14.23 -11.90
CA PRO A 358 33.32 -14.88 -12.80
C PRO A 358 32.43 -15.94 -12.10
N ALA A 359 31.47 -16.50 -12.84
CA ALA A 359 30.71 -17.65 -12.36
C ALA A 359 31.62 -18.88 -12.15
N GLY A 360 31.52 -19.50 -10.98
CA GLY A 360 32.23 -20.72 -10.64
C GLY A 360 31.54 -21.98 -11.19
N LYS A 361 32.07 -23.15 -10.81
CA LYS A 361 31.47 -24.44 -11.17
C LYS A 361 30.05 -24.55 -10.61
N ALA A 362 29.15 -25.11 -11.42
CA ALA A 362 27.78 -25.34 -11.01
C ALA A 362 27.69 -26.46 -9.97
N VAL A 363 27.13 -26.15 -8.80
CA VAL A 363 26.91 -27.09 -7.69
C VAL A 363 25.49 -26.86 -7.17
N ALA A 364 24.77 -27.94 -6.87
CA ALA A 364 23.48 -27.85 -6.21
C ALA A 364 23.72 -27.66 -4.71
N VAL A 365 23.08 -26.65 -4.11
CA VAL A 365 23.03 -26.47 -2.66
C VAL A 365 21.59 -26.57 -2.21
N GLU A 366 21.31 -27.56 -1.36
CA GLU A 366 19.99 -27.81 -0.82
C GLU A 366 19.74 -26.94 0.43
N TRP A 367 18.53 -26.42 0.55
CA TRP A 367 18.11 -25.61 1.68
C TRP A 367 16.63 -25.77 1.97
N GLN A 368 16.27 -25.93 3.24
CA GLN A 368 14.90 -25.88 3.74
C GLN A 368 14.85 -24.91 4.90
N SER A 369 14.07 -23.83 4.79
CA SER A 369 13.90 -22.86 5.86
C SER A 369 12.85 -23.33 6.89
N PRO A 370 13.03 -23.01 8.18
CA PRO A 370 11.99 -23.18 9.20
C PRO A 370 10.78 -22.28 8.94
N GLN A 371 9.58 -22.71 9.36
CA GLN A 371 8.34 -21.94 9.12
C GLN A 371 8.30 -20.60 9.86
N THR A 372 9.10 -20.42 10.92
CA THR A 372 9.22 -19.16 11.67
C THR A 372 10.17 -18.12 11.04
N LEU A 373 10.77 -18.41 9.88
CA LEU A 373 11.64 -17.43 9.19
C LEU A 373 10.80 -16.22 8.71
N GLY A 374 11.25 -15.00 9.01
CA GLY A 374 10.60 -13.75 8.58
C GLY A 374 10.03 -12.88 9.70
N LEU A 375 10.33 -13.17 10.97
CA LEU A 375 9.90 -12.33 12.10
C LEU A 375 10.39 -10.88 12.01
N ASP A 376 11.57 -10.68 11.42
CA ASP A 376 12.20 -9.37 11.17
C ASP A 376 11.89 -8.82 9.77
N ALA A 377 10.93 -9.40 9.05
CA ALA A 377 10.54 -8.95 7.72
C ALA A 377 9.89 -7.56 7.70
N GLY A 378 9.44 -7.01 8.83
CA GLY A 378 8.63 -5.79 8.84
C GLY A 378 7.32 -5.93 8.03
N GLU A 379 6.61 -4.84 7.88
CA GLU A 379 5.34 -4.78 7.17
C GLU A 379 5.52 -4.45 5.68
N LEU A 380 4.62 -4.98 4.84
CA LEU A 380 4.60 -4.69 3.40
C LEU A 380 4.28 -3.22 3.10
N MET A 381 3.44 -2.59 3.90
CA MET A 381 3.17 -1.15 3.85
C MET A 381 3.10 -0.62 5.30
N PRO A 382 4.23 -0.10 5.80
CA PRO A 382 4.32 0.32 7.19
C PRO A 382 3.57 1.63 7.41
N TRP A 383 3.05 1.79 8.62
CA TRP A 383 2.31 2.96 9.11
C TRP A 383 1.09 3.29 8.26
N PHE A 384 0.30 2.26 7.91
CA PHE A 384 -1.03 2.45 7.35
C PHE A 384 -2.00 3.03 8.40
N GLN A 385 -1.96 2.52 9.65
CA GLN A 385 -2.88 2.85 10.75
C GLN A 385 -2.28 3.86 11.74
N HIS A 386 -2.75 3.90 12.99
CA HIS A 386 -2.44 4.94 13.95
C HIS A 386 -0.96 4.94 14.39
N GLY A 387 -0.33 6.12 14.27
CA GLY A 387 0.95 6.43 14.92
C GLY A 387 2.22 5.77 14.36
N PRO A 388 3.39 6.17 14.87
CA PRO A 388 4.66 5.47 14.65
C PRO A 388 4.66 4.13 15.40
N SER A 389 4.94 3.07 14.68
CA SER A 389 4.98 1.68 15.16
C SER A 389 6.22 0.95 14.62
N PRO A 390 6.68 -0.14 15.26
CA PRO A 390 7.85 -0.90 14.82
C PRO A 390 7.51 -1.78 13.60
N GLU A 391 7.27 -1.17 12.45
CA GLU A 391 6.82 -1.82 11.21
C GLU A 391 7.89 -1.89 10.11
N MET A 392 9.07 -1.26 10.31
CA MET A 392 10.20 -1.43 9.38
C MET A 392 10.88 -2.79 9.58
N PRO A 393 11.60 -3.30 8.57
CA PRO A 393 12.42 -4.50 8.75
C PRO A 393 13.49 -4.30 9.83
N GLY A 394 13.66 -5.32 10.66
CA GLY A 394 14.68 -5.39 11.71
C GLY A 394 16.04 -5.83 11.20
N ASP A 395 16.96 -6.07 12.14
CA ASP A 395 18.26 -6.67 11.82
C ASP A 395 18.04 -8.09 11.32
N GLN A 396 18.47 -8.35 10.09
CA GLN A 396 18.21 -9.58 9.38
C GLN A 396 19.09 -10.74 9.83
N ARG A 397 20.02 -10.57 10.78
CA ARG A 397 20.93 -11.66 11.22
C ARG A 397 20.19 -12.95 11.63
N ALA A 398 19.05 -12.85 12.31
CA ALA A 398 18.26 -14.01 12.70
C ALA A 398 17.66 -14.73 11.48
N ASP A 399 17.08 -13.98 10.54
CA ASP A 399 16.54 -14.53 9.29
C ASP A 399 17.66 -15.06 8.37
N ASP A 400 18.83 -14.42 8.37
CA ASP A 400 20.02 -14.83 7.61
C ASP A 400 20.54 -16.19 8.08
N GLY A 401 20.58 -16.44 9.40
CA GLY A 401 20.93 -17.75 9.96
C GLY A 401 19.97 -18.88 9.57
N LYS A 402 18.78 -18.53 9.10
CA LYS A 402 17.73 -19.45 8.62
C LYS A 402 17.60 -19.47 7.08
N SER A 403 18.57 -18.85 6.38
CA SER A 403 18.60 -18.70 4.91
C SER A 403 19.90 -19.17 4.28
N LEU A 404 19.84 -19.56 3.00
CA LEU A 404 21.03 -19.77 2.17
C LEU A 404 21.59 -18.40 1.72
N CYS A 405 22.75 -18.01 2.25
CA CYS A 405 23.33 -16.68 2.03
C CYS A 405 24.52 -16.68 1.05
N PHE A 406 24.59 -15.64 0.22
CA PHE A 406 25.70 -15.36 -0.70
C PHE A 406 26.21 -13.94 -0.51
N ASP A 407 27.48 -13.80 -0.16
CA ASP A 407 28.07 -12.52 0.23
C ASP A 407 29.14 -12.06 -0.76
N SER A 408 29.13 -10.76 -1.06
CA SER A 408 30.23 -10.14 -1.80
C SER A 408 31.45 -9.96 -0.90
N GLU A 409 32.62 -9.74 -1.51
CA GLU A 409 33.72 -9.08 -0.82
C GLU A 409 33.30 -7.67 -0.34
N PRO A 410 33.96 -7.12 0.70
CA PRO A 410 33.70 -5.76 1.13
C PRO A 410 33.87 -4.80 -0.04
N LEU A 411 32.88 -3.94 -0.24
CA LEU A 411 32.84 -3.01 -1.35
C LEU A 411 34.01 -2.02 -1.25
N LYS A 412 34.85 -2.00 -2.28
CA LYS A 412 36.00 -1.07 -2.34
C LYS A 412 35.57 0.40 -2.48
N LYS A 413 34.37 0.63 -3.00
CA LYS A 413 33.73 1.94 -3.20
C LYS A 413 32.22 1.79 -2.97
N ALA A 414 31.54 2.88 -2.63
CA ALA A 414 30.09 2.85 -2.54
C ALA A 414 29.45 2.44 -3.88
N LEU A 415 28.34 1.70 -3.80
CA LEU A 415 27.56 1.24 -4.94
C LEU A 415 26.12 1.73 -4.79
N GLU A 416 25.65 2.51 -5.77
CA GLU A 416 24.27 2.99 -5.76
C GLU A 416 23.42 2.23 -6.77
N ILE A 417 22.21 1.88 -6.37
CA ILE A 417 21.19 1.27 -7.22
C ILE A 417 19.96 2.15 -7.28
N LEU A 418 19.30 2.19 -8.43
CA LEU A 418 18.00 2.83 -8.61
C LEU A 418 17.22 2.08 -9.69
N GLY A 419 16.11 1.44 -9.31
CA GLY A 419 15.26 0.66 -10.23
C GLY A 419 14.92 -0.69 -9.64
N THR A 420 14.76 -1.70 -10.49
CA THR A 420 14.35 -3.07 -10.11
C THR A 420 15.56 -4.02 -10.06
N PRO A 421 16.07 -4.42 -8.88
CA PRO A 421 16.99 -5.55 -8.78
C PRO A 421 16.31 -6.84 -9.20
N ALA A 422 17.07 -7.81 -9.69
CA ALA A 422 16.54 -9.12 -10.06
C ALA A 422 17.54 -10.22 -9.76
N VAL A 423 17.04 -11.43 -9.55
CA VAL A 423 17.86 -12.63 -9.44
C VAL A 423 17.35 -13.66 -10.45
N ASP A 424 18.23 -14.06 -11.36
CA ASP A 424 18.00 -15.22 -12.22
C ASP A 424 18.38 -16.46 -11.40
N VAL A 425 17.43 -17.33 -11.11
CA VAL A 425 17.61 -18.54 -10.31
C VAL A 425 17.46 -19.79 -11.17
N THR A 426 18.38 -20.72 -11.04
CA THR A 426 18.23 -22.09 -11.56
C THR A 426 18.09 -23.04 -10.38
N PHE A 427 17.01 -23.81 -10.32
CA PHE A 427 16.67 -24.59 -9.13
C PHE A 427 15.90 -25.87 -9.45
N SER A 428 15.78 -26.75 -8.46
CA SER A 428 14.77 -27.82 -8.38
C SER A 428 14.19 -27.86 -6.97
N VAL A 429 13.04 -28.51 -6.78
CA VAL A 429 12.36 -28.66 -5.48
C VAL A 429 11.95 -30.12 -5.27
N ASP A 430 11.65 -30.51 -4.04
CA ASP A 430 11.16 -31.84 -3.67
C ASP A 430 9.62 -31.94 -3.62
N ARG A 431 8.92 -30.79 -3.67
CA ARG A 431 7.45 -30.70 -3.60
C ARG A 431 6.82 -30.07 -4.85
N PRO A 432 5.56 -30.42 -5.17
CA PRO A 432 4.84 -29.87 -6.32
C PRO A 432 4.38 -28.42 -6.14
N ALA A 433 4.34 -27.90 -4.92
CA ALA A 433 4.08 -26.49 -4.60
C ALA A 433 5.20 -25.98 -3.70
N ALA A 434 5.77 -24.84 -4.06
CA ALA A 434 6.96 -24.31 -3.44
C ALA A 434 7.04 -22.80 -3.60
N PHE A 435 7.65 -22.13 -2.62
CA PHE A 435 7.95 -20.72 -2.69
C PHE A 435 9.45 -20.50 -2.70
N ILE A 436 9.87 -19.39 -3.30
CA ILE A 436 11.21 -18.85 -3.13
C ILE A 436 11.09 -17.41 -2.63
N CYS A 437 11.79 -17.12 -1.54
CA CYS A 437 11.90 -15.80 -0.96
C CYS A 437 13.36 -15.36 -1.09
N ILE A 438 13.59 -14.19 -1.67
CA ILE A 438 14.93 -13.66 -1.95
C ILE A 438 15.04 -12.29 -1.31
N ARG A 439 16.04 -12.10 -0.44
CA ARG A 439 16.34 -10.81 0.21
C ARG A 439 17.68 -10.31 -0.31
N LEU A 440 17.74 -9.03 -0.67
CA LEU A 440 18.98 -8.28 -0.85
C LEU A 440 19.24 -7.50 0.43
N CYS A 441 20.38 -7.74 1.07
CA CYS A 441 20.76 -7.09 2.32
C CYS A 441 22.09 -6.34 2.18
N ASP A 442 22.23 -5.26 2.94
CA ASP A 442 23.46 -4.50 3.17
C ASP A 442 24.07 -4.95 4.50
N ILE A 443 25.27 -5.54 4.46
CA ILE A 443 25.97 -6.05 5.64
C ILE A 443 27.04 -5.05 6.06
N ALA A 444 26.85 -4.45 7.21
CA ALA A 444 27.81 -3.52 7.79
C ALA A 444 29.09 -4.25 8.29
N PRO A 445 30.23 -3.55 8.47
CA PRO A 445 31.48 -4.17 8.96
C PRO A 445 31.37 -4.87 10.31
N ASN A 446 30.39 -4.48 11.14
CA ASN A 446 30.09 -5.13 12.43
C ASN A 446 29.16 -6.35 12.31
N GLY A 447 28.76 -6.73 11.08
CA GLY A 447 27.89 -7.86 10.80
C GLY A 447 26.39 -7.58 10.86
N ALA A 448 25.96 -6.36 11.21
CA ALA A 448 24.53 -6.00 11.15
C ALA A 448 24.01 -6.11 9.71
N SER A 449 22.81 -6.68 9.53
CA SER A 449 22.24 -6.98 8.23
C SER A 449 20.96 -6.17 8.00
N THR A 450 21.01 -5.20 7.08
CA THR A 450 19.87 -4.33 6.75
C THR A 450 19.21 -4.81 5.47
N ARG A 451 17.91 -5.12 5.51
CA ARG A 451 17.18 -5.49 4.29
C ARG A 451 17.00 -4.28 3.38
N VAL A 452 17.52 -4.38 2.16
CA VAL A 452 17.42 -3.33 1.12
C VAL A 452 16.14 -3.51 0.31
N THR A 453 15.91 -4.71 -0.20
CA THR A 453 14.69 -5.08 -0.93
C THR A 453 14.52 -6.60 -0.92
N TYR A 454 13.38 -7.11 -1.37
CA TYR A 454 13.11 -8.53 -1.42
C TYR A 454 12.13 -8.89 -2.55
N ALA A 455 12.02 -10.18 -2.81
CA ALA A 455 11.01 -10.80 -3.63
C ALA A 455 10.45 -12.03 -2.91
N ILE A 456 9.17 -12.29 -3.16
CA ILE A 456 8.55 -13.59 -2.91
C ILE A 456 7.98 -14.05 -4.25
N HIS A 457 8.13 -15.34 -4.55
CA HIS A 457 7.56 -15.93 -5.75
C HIS A 457 7.01 -17.32 -5.47
N ASN A 458 5.77 -17.55 -5.92
CA ASN A 458 5.15 -18.86 -5.97
C ASN A 458 5.66 -19.61 -7.19
N LEU A 459 6.48 -20.63 -6.96
CA LEU A 459 7.16 -21.36 -8.03
C LEU A 459 6.20 -22.16 -8.92
N THR A 460 4.94 -22.38 -8.51
CA THR A 460 3.92 -22.95 -9.41
C THR A 460 3.58 -22.02 -10.58
N HIS A 461 3.92 -20.73 -10.48
CA HIS A 461 3.72 -19.70 -11.51
C HIS A 461 4.88 -19.65 -12.53
N VAL A 462 5.74 -20.68 -12.58
CA VAL A 462 6.93 -20.73 -13.46
C VAL A 462 6.62 -20.50 -14.94
N ASN A 463 5.40 -20.82 -15.39
CA ASN A 463 4.93 -20.62 -16.76
C ASN A 463 3.97 -19.42 -16.92
N GLY A 464 3.80 -18.59 -15.90
CA GLY A 464 2.84 -17.48 -15.88
C GLY A 464 1.90 -17.53 -14.68
N ALA A 465 1.36 -16.37 -14.30
CA ALA A 465 0.55 -16.21 -13.10
C ALA A 465 -0.95 -16.52 -13.26
N ASP A 466 -1.42 -16.65 -14.49
CA ASP A 466 -2.81 -17.01 -14.82
C ASP A 466 -3.06 -18.51 -14.83
N LYS A 467 -2.01 -19.31 -15.10
CA LYS A 467 -2.08 -20.77 -15.21
C LYS A 467 -0.97 -21.43 -14.39
N PRO A 468 -1.07 -21.40 -13.04
CA PRO A 468 -0.10 -22.09 -12.21
C PRO A 468 -0.12 -23.60 -12.51
N VAL A 469 1.06 -24.21 -12.49
CA VAL A 469 1.27 -25.64 -12.69
C VAL A 469 2.01 -26.24 -11.51
N LYS A 470 1.66 -27.46 -11.15
CA LYS A 470 2.43 -28.22 -10.16
C LYS A 470 3.85 -28.45 -10.69
N LEU A 471 4.83 -28.25 -9.82
CA LEU A 471 6.23 -28.56 -10.09
C LEU A 471 6.41 -30.08 -10.09
N VAL A 472 7.37 -30.55 -10.90
CA VAL A 472 7.81 -31.95 -10.89
C VAL A 472 9.02 -32.04 -9.96
N PRO A 473 8.95 -32.81 -8.86
CA PRO A 473 10.07 -32.95 -7.94
C PRO A 473 11.36 -33.38 -8.66
N GLY A 474 12.49 -32.75 -8.32
CA GLY A 474 13.80 -32.99 -8.94
C GLY A 474 13.97 -32.42 -10.36
N LYS A 475 12.91 -31.98 -11.04
CA LYS A 475 13.04 -31.30 -12.33
C LYS A 475 13.69 -29.93 -12.13
N ARG A 476 14.62 -29.60 -13.04
CA ARG A 476 15.29 -28.30 -13.06
C ARG A 476 14.46 -27.24 -13.78
N TYR A 477 14.39 -26.07 -13.19
CA TYR A 477 13.73 -24.88 -13.70
C TYR A 477 14.70 -23.69 -13.68
N THR A 478 14.45 -22.70 -14.53
CA THR A 478 15.12 -21.40 -14.51
C THR A 478 14.07 -20.31 -14.53
N LEU A 479 14.19 -19.34 -13.62
CA LEU A 479 13.24 -18.24 -13.47
C LEU A 479 13.99 -16.95 -13.19
N ARG A 480 13.51 -15.84 -13.74
CA ARG A 480 13.92 -14.50 -13.34
C ARG A 480 12.96 -13.96 -12.29
N VAL A 481 13.47 -13.65 -11.10
CA VAL A 481 12.70 -13.10 -9.99
C VAL A 481 13.07 -11.62 -9.81
N SER A 482 12.13 -10.72 -10.13
CA SER A 482 12.29 -9.28 -9.86
C SER A 482 11.99 -8.97 -8.40
N LEU A 483 12.89 -8.22 -7.75
CA LEU A 483 12.72 -7.69 -6.40
C LEU A 483 11.92 -6.39 -6.46
N ILE A 484 11.42 -5.93 -5.31
CA ILE A 484 10.73 -4.64 -5.21
C ILE A 484 11.68 -3.51 -5.65
N ASP A 485 11.16 -2.59 -6.48
CA ASP A 485 11.86 -1.38 -6.91
C ASP A 485 12.42 -0.62 -5.72
N THR A 486 13.68 -0.20 -5.81
CA THR A 486 14.35 0.52 -4.72
C THR A 486 15.39 1.51 -5.24
N ALA A 487 15.70 2.49 -4.41
CA ALA A 487 16.96 3.21 -4.42
C ALA A 487 17.78 2.80 -3.18
N TYR A 488 19.08 2.64 -3.30
CA TYR A 488 19.93 2.38 -2.14
C TYR A 488 21.41 2.68 -2.42
N SER A 489 22.12 3.20 -1.42
CA SER A 489 23.56 3.41 -1.44
C SER A 489 24.26 2.45 -0.47
N PHE A 490 24.84 1.37 -1.01
CA PHE A 490 25.70 0.47 -0.26
C PHE A 490 27.03 1.16 0.01
N LEU A 491 27.45 1.23 1.27
CA LEU A 491 28.62 1.99 1.67
C LEU A 491 29.93 1.24 1.37
N LYS A 492 31.04 1.97 1.30
CA LYS A 492 32.38 1.38 1.24
C LYS A 492 32.61 0.51 2.49
N GLY A 493 33.20 -0.66 2.32
CA GLY A 493 33.49 -1.62 3.40
C GLY A 493 32.31 -2.51 3.79
N HIS A 494 31.09 -2.18 3.35
CA HIS A 494 29.95 -3.08 3.50
C HIS A 494 29.99 -4.22 2.49
N ARG A 495 29.18 -5.26 2.70
CA ARG A 495 28.97 -6.35 1.73
C ARG A 495 27.53 -6.35 1.24
N MET A 496 27.33 -6.79 0.00
CA MET A 496 25.99 -7.15 -0.48
C MET A 496 25.75 -8.62 -0.15
N ARG A 497 24.56 -8.92 0.39
CA ARG A 497 24.10 -10.30 0.63
C ARG A 497 22.85 -10.60 -0.18
N VAL A 498 22.84 -11.75 -0.83
CA VAL A 498 21.61 -12.39 -1.31
C VAL A 498 21.27 -13.54 -0.38
N ALA A 499 20.13 -13.46 0.30
CA ALA A 499 19.62 -14.55 1.15
C ALA A 499 18.42 -15.20 0.48
N VAL A 500 18.45 -16.53 0.33
CA VAL A 500 17.41 -17.34 -0.31
C VAL A 500 16.76 -18.25 0.73
N SER A 501 15.43 -18.28 0.74
CA SER A 501 14.60 -19.01 1.72
C SER A 501 13.40 -19.66 1.02
N THR A 502 12.79 -20.66 1.66
CA THR A 502 11.63 -21.41 1.12
C THR A 502 10.28 -21.01 1.73
N THR A 503 10.28 -20.08 2.67
CA THR A 503 9.10 -19.49 3.33
C THR A 503 9.45 -18.08 3.81
N TYR A 504 8.47 -17.24 4.18
CA TYR A 504 8.73 -15.92 4.79
C TYR A 504 7.52 -15.44 5.61
N TRP A 505 7.29 -16.07 6.75
CA TRP A 505 6.18 -15.78 7.67
C TRP A 505 6.60 -14.72 8.71
N PRO A 506 5.73 -13.76 9.10
CA PRO A 506 4.31 -13.63 8.79
C PRO A 506 4.01 -12.78 7.56
N LEU A 507 4.91 -12.69 6.57
CA LEU A 507 4.62 -11.91 5.36
C LEU A 507 3.72 -12.68 4.38
N ILE A 508 4.01 -13.98 4.17
CA ILE A 508 3.23 -14.88 3.31
C ILE A 508 2.67 -16.08 4.06
N TRP A 509 1.53 -16.57 3.59
CA TRP A 509 0.97 -17.83 4.08
C TRP A 509 1.91 -18.99 3.70
N PRO A 510 2.19 -19.96 4.59
CA PRO A 510 3.10 -21.07 4.29
C PRO A 510 2.59 -22.01 3.19
N SER A 511 3.52 -22.67 2.49
CA SER A 511 3.18 -23.70 1.49
C SER A 511 2.48 -24.90 2.14
N PRO A 512 1.75 -25.75 1.39
CA PRO A 512 1.03 -26.89 1.98
C PRO A 512 1.91 -27.94 2.68
N GLN A 513 3.22 -27.90 2.43
CA GLN A 513 4.21 -28.83 2.98
C GLN A 513 5.56 -28.10 3.14
N PRO A 514 6.46 -28.57 4.03
CA PRO A 514 7.85 -28.17 4.04
C PRO A 514 8.52 -28.48 2.68
N VAL A 515 9.34 -27.56 2.21
CA VAL A 515 10.00 -27.64 0.89
C VAL A 515 11.50 -27.49 1.03
N THR A 516 12.22 -28.44 0.44
CA THR A 516 13.65 -28.35 0.18
C THR A 516 13.88 -27.83 -1.24
N LEU A 517 14.56 -26.70 -1.34
CA LEU A 517 15.01 -26.09 -2.59
C LEU A 517 16.46 -26.48 -2.84
N ALA A 518 16.76 -27.01 -4.03
CA ALA A 518 18.13 -27.17 -4.52
C ALA A 518 18.46 -26.01 -5.48
N LEU A 519 19.27 -25.05 -5.03
CA LEU A 519 19.71 -23.92 -5.84
C LEU A 519 21.01 -24.28 -6.60
N MET A 520 21.04 -24.03 -7.90
CA MET A 520 22.23 -24.25 -8.72
C MET A 520 23.14 -23.02 -8.68
N THR A 521 24.22 -23.10 -7.91
CA THR A 521 25.29 -22.08 -7.89
C THR A 521 25.98 -22.01 -9.24
N GLY A 522 26.68 -20.90 -9.55
CA GLY A 522 27.36 -20.68 -10.84
C GLY A 522 26.42 -20.58 -12.05
N LYS A 523 25.12 -20.88 -11.89
CA LYS A 523 24.05 -20.72 -12.89
C LYS A 523 22.97 -19.73 -12.45
N SER A 524 23.01 -19.30 -11.19
CA SER A 524 22.12 -18.28 -10.65
C SER A 524 22.89 -16.96 -10.50
N THR A 525 22.26 -15.82 -10.82
CA THR A 525 22.92 -14.51 -10.84
C THR A 525 22.06 -13.40 -10.26
N LEU A 526 22.65 -12.56 -9.41
CA LEU A 526 22.09 -11.26 -9.03
C LEU A 526 22.37 -10.25 -10.15
N GLU A 527 21.37 -9.46 -10.52
CA GLU A 527 21.50 -8.27 -11.36
C GLU A 527 21.03 -7.03 -10.59
N LEU A 528 21.88 -6.00 -10.54
CA LEU A 528 21.56 -4.71 -9.92
C LEU A 528 21.48 -3.59 -10.96
N PRO A 529 20.49 -2.69 -10.86
CA PRO A 529 20.38 -1.49 -11.69
C PRO A 529 21.31 -0.40 -11.16
N VAL A 530 22.60 -0.49 -11.51
CA VAL A 530 23.64 0.39 -10.96
C VAL A 530 23.47 1.80 -11.52
N ARG A 531 23.27 2.76 -10.61
CA ARG A 531 23.18 4.18 -10.90
C ARG A 531 24.55 4.85 -10.71
N PRO A 532 25.23 5.31 -11.76
CA PRO A 532 26.49 6.03 -11.60
C PRO A 532 26.22 7.44 -11.03
N PRO A 533 27.08 7.96 -10.13
CA PRO A 533 26.93 9.31 -9.59
C PRO A 533 27.05 10.38 -10.69
N ARG A 534 26.48 11.56 -10.44
CA ARG A 534 26.63 12.74 -11.32
C ARG A 534 26.88 14.02 -10.55
N LYS A 535 27.34 15.04 -11.26
CA LYS A 535 27.66 16.36 -10.68
C LYS A 535 26.42 17.00 -10.04
N GLU A 536 25.26 16.84 -10.67
CA GLU A 536 23.98 17.41 -10.26
C GLU A 536 23.46 16.79 -8.95
N ASP A 537 23.94 15.61 -8.55
CA ASP A 537 23.58 15.00 -7.27
C ASP A 537 24.12 15.81 -6.07
N LYS A 538 25.07 16.74 -6.30
CA LYS A 538 25.56 17.70 -5.29
C LYS A 538 24.60 18.86 -5.07
N THR A 539 23.66 19.08 -5.98
CA THR A 539 22.61 20.11 -5.91
C THR A 539 21.25 19.42 -6.02
N PRO A 540 20.84 18.68 -4.98
CA PRO A 540 19.64 17.87 -5.02
C PRO A 540 18.39 18.73 -5.25
N PRO A 541 17.31 18.16 -5.81
CA PRO A 541 15.99 18.78 -5.80
C PRO A 541 15.63 19.30 -4.39
N LYS A 542 15.15 20.54 -4.32
CA LYS A 542 14.79 21.19 -3.07
C LYS A 542 13.27 21.35 -3.02
N PHE A 543 12.68 20.90 -1.92
CA PHE A 543 11.27 21.09 -1.63
C PHE A 543 11.10 22.19 -0.61
N LYS A 544 9.98 22.90 -0.69
CA LYS A 544 9.58 23.86 0.35
C LYS A 544 9.37 23.13 1.69
N PRO A 545 9.51 23.83 2.83
CA PRO A 545 9.11 23.29 4.13
C PRO A 545 7.67 22.79 4.12
N VAL A 546 7.38 21.79 4.95
CA VAL A 546 6.04 21.18 5.02
C VAL A 546 5.02 22.18 5.57
N GLU A 547 3.93 22.41 4.83
CA GLU A 547 2.82 23.28 5.21
C GLU A 547 1.48 22.58 4.94
N ALA A 548 0.46 22.86 5.76
CA ALA A 548 -0.92 22.41 5.55
C ALA A 548 -1.91 23.38 6.20
N ALA A 549 -3.20 23.29 5.82
CA ALA A 549 -4.27 23.98 6.55
C ALA A 549 -4.49 23.35 7.93
N PRO A 550 -5.24 24.00 8.84
CA PRO A 550 -5.58 23.41 10.13
C PRO A 550 -6.30 22.07 9.96
N PRO A 551 -6.00 21.07 10.80
CA PRO A 551 -6.80 19.85 10.84
C PRO A 551 -8.20 20.17 11.39
N PHE A 552 -9.16 19.32 11.06
CA PHE A 552 -10.45 19.28 11.76
C PHE A 552 -10.23 19.11 13.27
N ALA A 553 -10.94 19.90 14.07
CA ALA A 553 -10.77 19.92 15.51
C ALA A 553 -11.18 18.59 16.14
N LYS A 554 -10.31 18.06 17.01
CA LYS A 554 -10.63 16.85 17.78
C LYS A 554 -10.04 16.91 19.18
N THR A 555 -10.77 16.36 20.12
CA THR A 555 -10.36 16.16 21.51
C THR A 555 -10.13 14.67 21.76
N ALA A 556 -8.94 14.29 22.24
CA ALA A 556 -8.67 12.92 22.67
C ALA A 556 -9.27 12.69 24.07
N LEU A 557 -10.27 11.82 24.18
CA LEU A 557 -10.91 11.43 25.44
C LEU A 557 -10.15 10.28 26.11
N SER A 558 -9.52 9.43 25.31
CA SER A 558 -8.51 8.48 25.78
C SER A 558 -7.38 8.36 24.77
N ARG A 559 -6.20 8.02 25.27
CA ARG A 559 -5.01 7.86 24.44
C ARG A 559 -5.06 6.53 23.70
N GLY A 560 -4.88 6.59 22.38
CA GLY A 560 -4.66 5.40 21.56
C GLY A 560 -3.27 4.81 21.75
N TYR A 561 -3.12 3.53 21.43
CA TYR A 561 -1.84 2.82 21.46
C TYR A 561 -1.79 1.79 20.34
N ARG A 562 -0.56 1.40 19.98
CA ARG A 562 -0.33 0.29 19.07
C ARG A 562 0.89 -0.49 19.54
N ASN A 563 0.77 -1.81 19.63
CA ASN A 563 1.87 -2.70 20.01
C ASN A 563 2.10 -3.76 18.92
N ARG A 564 3.27 -4.38 18.95
CA ARG A 564 3.57 -5.58 18.15
C ARG A 564 4.42 -6.49 19.00
N ASN A 565 3.89 -7.64 19.36
CA ASN A 565 4.53 -8.60 20.23
C ASN A 565 4.76 -9.91 19.48
N VAL A 566 5.87 -10.58 19.79
CA VAL A 566 6.17 -11.92 19.32
C VAL A 566 6.37 -12.80 20.53
N HIS A 567 5.66 -13.92 20.59
CA HIS A 567 5.78 -14.92 21.64
C HIS A 567 6.08 -16.28 21.02
N THR A 568 7.03 -17.01 21.57
CA THR A 568 7.31 -18.40 21.18
C THR A 568 7.17 -19.29 22.41
N ASP A 569 6.27 -20.25 22.34
CA ASP A 569 6.17 -21.32 23.32
C ASP A 569 7.19 -22.40 22.94
N MET A 570 8.20 -22.57 23.80
CA MET A 570 9.28 -23.53 23.56
C MET A 570 8.85 -25.00 23.75
N GLY A 571 7.76 -25.26 24.49
CA GLY A 571 7.23 -26.59 24.70
C GLY A 571 6.43 -27.10 23.50
N THR A 572 5.65 -26.22 22.88
CA THR A 572 4.84 -26.57 21.69
C THR A 572 5.51 -26.20 20.35
N GLY A 573 6.54 -25.36 20.37
CA GLY A 573 7.20 -24.85 19.16
C GLY A 573 6.36 -23.85 18.37
N VAL A 574 5.28 -23.32 18.96
CA VAL A 574 4.37 -22.36 18.32
C VAL A 574 4.88 -20.94 18.53
N THR A 575 5.03 -20.20 17.45
CA THR A 575 5.29 -18.76 17.48
C THR A 575 4.02 -18.01 17.11
N VAL A 576 3.70 -16.96 17.88
CA VAL A 576 2.57 -16.05 17.68
C VAL A 576 3.09 -14.64 17.47
N VAL A 577 2.66 -13.99 16.40
CA VAL A 577 2.79 -12.54 16.20
C VAL A 577 1.45 -11.91 16.50
N GLN A 578 1.40 -11.00 17.48
CA GLN A 578 0.21 -10.27 17.87
C GLN A 578 0.40 -8.77 17.69
N VAL A 579 -0.60 -8.10 17.12
CA VAL A 579 -0.66 -6.65 16.98
C VAL A 579 -1.99 -6.17 17.53
N ASP A 580 -1.95 -5.32 18.54
CA ASP A 580 -3.12 -4.61 19.07
C ASP A 580 -3.03 -3.14 18.65
N ASP A 581 -4.11 -2.60 18.10
CA ASP A 581 -4.25 -1.20 17.71
C ASP A 581 -5.55 -0.63 18.31
N ASP A 582 -5.43 0.47 19.04
CA ASP A 582 -6.55 1.25 19.58
C ASP A 582 -6.36 2.72 19.17
N SER A 583 -7.34 3.27 18.45
CA SER A 583 -7.32 4.67 18.02
C SER A 583 -7.35 5.69 19.17
N GLY A 584 -7.66 5.21 20.37
CA GLY A 584 -8.19 6.01 21.47
C GLY A 584 -9.63 6.42 21.17
N ARG A 585 -10.34 6.84 22.21
CA ARG A 585 -11.65 7.48 22.06
C ARG A 585 -11.43 8.96 21.75
N ASN A 586 -11.95 9.43 20.63
CA ASN A 586 -11.78 10.81 20.17
C ASN A 586 -13.17 11.45 19.98
N ARG A 587 -13.34 12.69 20.42
CA ARG A 587 -14.47 13.56 20.05
C ARG A 587 -14.07 14.46 18.88
N TYR A 588 -14.92 14.49 17.86
CA TYR A 588 -14.84 15.40 16.71
C TYR A 588 -15.65 16.64 17.02
N ASP A 589 -14.97 17.72 17.39
CA ASP A 589 -15.54 18.79 18.21
C ASP A 589 -16.67 19.54 17.48
N ASP A 590 -16.54 19.82 16.18
CA ASP A 590 -17.54 20.61 15.43
C ASP A 590 -18.86 19.86 15.18
N ILE A 591 -18.87 18.53 15.33
CA ILE A 591 -20.04 17.68 15.05
C ILE A 591 -20.49 16.85 16.25
N ASP A 592 -19.84 17.06 17.41
CA ASP A 592 -20.09 16.35 18.66
C ASP A 592 -20.18 14.82 18.49
N LEU A 593 -19.32 14.26 17.63
CA LEU A 593 -19.28 12.82 17.38
C LEU A 593 -18.11 12.22 18.15
N GLU A 594 -18.35 11.23 18.96
CA GLU A 594 -17.31 10.41 19.56
C GLU A 594 -17.12 9.14 18.75
N ALA A 595 -15.86 8.78 18.48
CA ALA A 595 -15.54 7.53 17.82
C ALA A 595 -14.33 6.83 18.43
N GLN A 596 -14.35 5.50 18.36
CA GLN A 596 -13.22 4.64 18.67
C GLN A 596 -13.18 3.46 17.69
N ALA A 597 -11.97 3.13 17.25
CA ALA A 597 -11.67 1.91 16.51
C ALA A 597 -10.66 1.08 17.31
N ARG A 598 -10.90 -0.23 17.39
CA ARG A 598 -9.95 -1.20 17.93
C ARG A 598 -9.77 -2.35 16.97
N SER A 599 -8.57 -2.88 16.88
CA SER A 599 -8.31 -4.13 16.17
C SER A 599 -7.22 -4.95 16.83
N THR A 600 -7.36 -6.27 16.79
CA THR A 600 -6.29 -7.22 17.12
C THR A 600 -6.01 -8.08 15.90
N GLU A 601 -4.73 -8.30 15.62
CA GLU A 601 -4.23 -9.24 14.63
C GLU A 601 -3.42 -10.31 15.36
N ARG A 602 -3.71 -11.59 15.13
CA ARG A 602 -3.00 -12.71 15.73
C ARG A 602 -2.67 -13.73 14.65
N TYR A 603 -1.38 -13.88 14.37
CA TYR A 603 -0.86 -14.88 13.43
C TYR A 603 -0.08 -15.92 14.20
N SER A 604 -0.28 -17.21 13.92
CA SER A 604 0.53 -18.28 14.51
C SER A 604 1.10 -19.23 13.47
N VAL A 605 2.22 -19.88 13.78
CA VAL A 605 2.77 -21.01 13.03
C VAL A 605 3.61 -21.89 13.96
N CYS A 606 3.74 -23.18 13.64
CA CYS A 606 4.71 -24.07 14.27
C CYS A 606 5.94 -24.21 13.37
N ASP A 607 7.13 -24.20 13.94
CA ASP A 607 8.40 -24.16 13.20
C ASP A 607 8.56 -25.29 12.16
N SER A 608 8.03 -26.47 12.46
CA SER A 608 8.14 -27.68 11.64
C SER A 608 6.89 -28.00 10.82
N ASP A 609 5.77 -27.33 11.09
CA ASP A 609 4.48 -27.65 10.47
C ASP A 609 3.82 -26.41 9.85
N PRO A 610 3.81 -26.29 8.51
CA PRO A 610 3.13 -25.17 7.84
C PRO A 610 1.60 -25.24 7.97
N LEU A 611 1.02 -26.40 8.30
CA LEU A 611 -0.44 -26.54 8.45
C LEU A 611 -0.93 -26.00 9.80
N ALA A 612 -0.04 -25.79 10.76
CA ALA A 612 -0.34 -25.10 12.01
C ALA A 612 -0.51 -23.58 11.85
N ALA A 613 -0.39 -23.06 10.61
CA ALA A 613 -0.59 -21.65 10.32
C ALA A 613 -2.04 -21.22 10.58
N THR A 614 -2.22 -20.20 11.41
CA THR A 614 -3.52 -19.54 11.60
C THR A 614 -3.38 -18.02 11.54
N ALA A 615 -4.47 -17.36 11.18
CA ALA A 615 -4.58 -15.91 11.23
C ALA A 615 -5.97 -15.53 11.77
N GLU A 616 -6.00 -14.67 12.77
CA GLU A 616 -7.21 -14.09 13.30
C GLU A 616 -7.10 -12.57 13.32
N VAL A 617 -8.16 -11.89 12.87
CA VAL A 617 -8.24 -10.43 12.89
C VAL A 617 -9.62 -10.04 13.43
N THR A 618 -9.63 -9.14 14.40
CA THR A 618 -10.86 -8.56 14.96
C THR A 618 -10.89 -7.06 14.73
N TRP A 619 -12.09 -6.51 14.58
CA TRP A 619 -12.33 -5.07 14.55
C TRP A 619 -13.54 -4.71 15.41
N SER A 620 -13.43 -3.63 16.17
CA SER A 620 -14.55 -3.00 16.86
C SER A 620 -14.61 -1.53 16.48
N TRP A 621 -15.81 -1.06 16.14
CA TRP A 621 -16.12 0.34 15.87
C TRP A 621 -17.20 0.81 16.81
N VAL A 622 -16.97 1.94 17.46
CA VAL A 622 -17.94 2.60 18.34
C VAL A 622 -18.16 4.02 17.84
N PHE A 623 -19.42 4.42 17.70
CA PHE A 623 -19.82 5.81 17.45
C PHE A 623 -20.89 6.21 18.46
N GLU A 624 -20.70 7.38 19.08
CA GLU A 624 -21.61 7.91 20.10
C GLU A 624 -21.85 9.40 19.86
N ARG A 625 -23.10 9.84 19.97
CA ARG A 625 -23.51 11.25 20.06
C ARG A 625 -24.86 11.35 20.76
N LYS A 626 -24.89 12.00 21.92
CA LYS A 626 -26.09 12.09 22.77
C LYS A 626 -26.66 10.67 23.00
N ASP A 627 -27.93 10.45 22.69
CA ASP A 627 -28.61 9.15 22.85
C ASP A 627 -28.31 8.16 21.72
N TRP A 628 -27.66 8.61 20.63
CA TRP A 628 -27.29 7.71 19.52
C TRP A 628 -25.97 7.03 19.82
N LYS A 629 -26.02 5.71 20.00
CA LYS A 629 -24.86 4.86 20.24
C LYS A 629 -24.93 3.61 19.39
N ILE A 630 -23.89 3.36 18.62
CA ILE A 630 -23.75 2.14 17.84
C ILE A 630 -22.39 1.50 18.06
N ARG A 631 -22.36 0.18 17.98
CA ARG A 631 -21.14 -0.61 17.98
C ARG A 631 -21.22 -1.70 16.92
N THR A 632 -20.12 -1.94 16.21
CA THR A 632 -19.97 -3.14 15.39
C THR A 632 -18.73 -3.89 15.78
N GLU A 633 -18.80 -5.21 15.70
CA GLU A 633 -17.71 -6.13 15.99
C GLU A 633 -17.61 -7.14 14.86
N SER A 634 -16.41 -7.28 14.30
CA SER A 634 -16.13 -8.31 13.32
C SER A 634 -14.95 -9.16 13.75
N ARG A 635 -15.00 -10.43 13.38
CA ARG A 635 -13.92 -11.40 13.57
C ARG A 635 -13.74 -12.16 12.26
N THR A 636 -12.51 -12.34 11.84
CA THR A 636 -12.16 -13.19 10.69
C THR A 636 -11.03 -14.11 11.12
N HIS A 637 -11.25 -15.40 11.04
CA HIS A 637 -10.28 -16.45 11.36
C HIS A 637 -10.04 -17.29 10.10
N MET A 638 -8.76 -17.54 9.79
CA MET A 638 -8.34 -18.39 8.69
C MET A 638 -7.32 -19.42 9.17
N SER A 639 -7.49 -20.66 8.75
CA SER A 639 -6.53 -21.75 8.86
C SER A 639 -6.43 -22.49 7.53
N CYS A 640 -5.66 -23.59 7.49
CA CYS A 640 -5.56 -24.39 6.28
C CYS A 640 -5.42 -25.88 6.56
N THR A 641 -5.85 -26.68 5.58
CA THR A 641 -5.42 -28.05 5.42
C THR A 641 -4.36 -28.09 4.31
N LYS A 642 -3.87 -29.29 3.99
CA LYS A 642 -3.02 -29.49 2.81
C LYS A 642 -3.72 -29.12 1.49
N ARG A 643 -5.05 -29.13 1.45
CA ARG A 643 -5.85 -28.96 0.21
C ARG A 643 -6.69 -27.69 0.21
N ASP A 644 -7.03 -27.13 1.37
CA ASP A 644 -8.04 -26.10 1.48
C ASP A 644 -7.62 -25.00 2.46
N PHE A 645 -8.07 -23.78 2.21
CA PHE A 645 -8.21 -22.75 3.22
C PHE A 645 -9.54 -22.94 3.94
N VAL A 646 -9.54 -22.78 5.27
CA VAL A 646 -10.74 -22.84 6.10
C VAL A 646 -10.93 -21.47 6.73
N LEU A 647 -12.04 -20.82 6.42
CA LEU A 647 -12.32 -19.45 6.83
C LEU A 647 -13.63 -19.40 7.62
N HIS A 648 -13.57 -18.73 8.77
CA HIS A 648 -14.72 -18.36 9.58
C HIS A 648 -14.73 -16.85 9.76
N ALA A 649 -15.84 -16.18 9.46
CA ALA A 649 -15.99 -14.76 9.74
C ALA A 649 -17.33 -14.46 10.39
N SER A 650 -17.39 -13.44 11.23
CA SER A 650 -18.62 -12.96 11.85
C SER A 650 -18.66 -11.44 11.91
N LEU A 651 -19.85 -10.88 11.81
CA LEU A 651 -20.14 -9.46 12.01
C LEU A 651 -21.37 -9.33 12.90
N THR A 652 -21.24 -8.58 13.97
CA THR A 652 -22.32 -8.29 14.92
C THR A 652 -22.47 -6.78 15.05
N ALA A 653 -23.70 -6.29 15.11
CA ALA A 653 -23.99 -4.88 15.31
C ALA A 653 -24.95 -4.67 16.49
N TYR A 654 -24.73 -3.55 17.19
CA TYR A 654 -25.45 -3.17 18.40
C TYR A 654 -25.93 -1.72 18.30
N GLU A 655 -27.16 -1.47 18.74
CA GLU A 655 -27.72 -0.15 18.99
C GLU A 655 -27.91 -0.01 20.50
N GLY A 656 -27.15 0.89 21.13
CA GLY A 656 -26.95 0.83 22.58
C GLY A 656 -26.30 -0.50 22.99
N ASP A 657 -26.98 -1.25 23.86
CA ASP A 657 -26.58 -2.59 24.32
C ASP A 657 -27.32 -3.71 23.58
N ASP A 658 -28.34 -3.37 22.78
CA ASP A 658 -29.16 -4.35 22.08
C ASP A 658 -28.47 -4.83 20.80
N LYS A 659 -28.35 -6.16 20.66
CA LYS A 659 -27.86 -6.77 19.41
C LYS A 659 -28.96 -6.67 18.35
N VAL A 660 -28.69 -5.90 17.29
CA VAL A 660 -29.65 -5.63 16.21
C VAL A 660 -29.36 -6.39 14.92
N PHE A 661 -28.15 -6.94 14.77
CA PHE A 661 -27.73 -7.70 13.59
C PHE A 661 -26.62 -8.70 13.94
N GLU A 662 -26.64 -9.85 13.29
CA GLU A 662 -25.55 -10.83 13.32
C GLU A 662 -25.50 -11.60 12.01
N ARG A 663 -24.29 -11.81 11.48
CA ARG A 663 -24.03 -12.63 10.30
C ARG A 663 -22.74 -13.40 10.43
N THR A 664 -22.75 -14.66 10.00
CA THR A 664 -21.56 -15.52 9.97
C THR A 664 -21.30 -16.04 8.55
N PHE A 665 -20.05 -16.39 8.30
CA PHE A 665 -19.56 -16.98 7.05
C PHE A 665 -18.65 -18.15 7.39
N ASP A 666 -18.90 -19.30 6.77
CA ASP A 666 -18.13 -20.52 6.92
C ASP A 666 -17.77 -21.02 5.52
N GLU A 667 -16.50 -20.87 5.14
CA GLU A 667 -16.05 -21.16 3.77
C GLU A 667 -14.86 -22.14 3.79
N VAL A 668 -14.92 -23.14 2.93
CA VAL A 668 -13.82 -24.05 2.63
C VAL A 668 -13.44 -23.84 1.17
N ILE A 669 -12.22 -23.35 0.92
CA ILE A 669 -11.80 -22.90 -0.40
C ILE A 669 -10.54 -23.67 -0.83
N PRO A 670 -10.56 -24.41 -1.94
CA PRO A 670 -9.39 -25.17 -2.39
C PRO A 670 -8.16 -24.29 -2.64
N ARG A 671 -7.01 -24.80 -2.22
CA ARG A 671 -5.69 -24.22 -2.46
C ARG A 671 -5.29 -24.44 -3.91
N ASN A 672 -4.85 -23.38 -4.58
CA ASN A 672 -4.37 -23.42 -5.96
C ASN A 672 -2.95 -22.86 -6.05
N GLY A 673 -1.97 -23.73 -5.84
CA GLY A 673 -0.55 -23.37 -5.81
C GLY A 673 -0.10 -22.62 -4.55
N ASN A 674 -1.04 -22.16 -3.71
CA ASN A 674 -0.78 -21.52 -2.43
C ASN A 674 -0.91 -22.45 -1.24
#